data_AF-B4MM17-F1
#
_entry.id   AF-B4MM17-F1
#
_cell.length_a   1.000
_cell.length_b   1.000
_cell.length_c   1.000
_cell.angle_alpha   90.00
_cell.angle_beta   90.00
_cell.angle_gamma   90.00
#
_symmetry.space_group_name_H-M   'P 1'
#
loop_
_entity.id
_entity.type
_entity.pdbx_description
1 polymer ?
#
loop_
_entity_poly.entity_id
_entity_poly.type
_entity_poly.pdbx_seq_one_letter_code
_entity_poly.pdbx_strand_id
1 'polypeptide(L)'
;MLKVVGASWQKTRIGTYILIGAGLLVIGAFFIGYMERPEYDGTYCATALWNQKVGFQIENWKQQNDLVNIPKGVARICYKDSVYENGWAQIEVETQRTYPDWVQAYAAGILEGSLTWKNIYNQWANTISSSCERDESAQKFCEWLRELLTTNYAKLKKQAEIRAEHDHYWHQLHLFFNQLEGLETGYIRGASRARSDLEEEIPLSDFLLMNAAADIQDLKIYYENYVLNGNMTVADGGEPKNFFLPSATMLTKILRGDQPKSSLQLLFGHSTAGSYSSMLRIQKRYKFHYHFSPNQRSQTVPGVDITFTGYPGILGSTDDFYVVKGRQVQSIVGGVQIKNENLKLWQTVDTKDIVPLVARVMAANRISQNRRTWARAMTRHPFTGAKQWITVDLNKLGEQDNLYNTLDRDEKHDDAAVQLSDKDKAAIQARHDQLQGMIWIAEQLPGRMHIKDVTEHFLLSNTSTWLAKGRPYFQEIREASQYVETEESQLTPADETQLTNLEAVDKYLRSHGFRGDLMGEESIAYGNIDLKLFSYNARLGMSDYHAFAGPIFLRLQHNNMARSLEDQEDQQASSMGDERLSVVIDEDSQSNLAELELITERRSVRNDMKAIAMRKIGSGPFKWSDMSQLEQDHEGHPDEWNFDQVSPKWAW
;
A
#
# COMPACT_ATOMS: atom_id res chain seq x y z
N MET A 1 12.27 -81.92 -48.76
CA MET A 1 13.16 -80.73 -48.71
C MET A 1 12.33 -79.49 -49.05
N LEU A 2 11.99 -78.68 -48.06
CA LEU A 2 11.35 -77.37 -48.28
C LEU A 2 12.42 -76.38 -48.74
N LYS A 3 12.29 -75.88 -49.98
CA LYS A 3 13.14 -74.80 -50.52
C LYS A 3 12.82 -73.51 -49.78
N VAL A 4 13.79 -73.04 -48.99
CA VAL A 4 13.78 -71.71 -48.37
C VAL A 4 13.91 -70.68 -49.49
N VAL A 5 12.85 -69.90 -49.72
CA VAL A 5 12.86 -68.80 -50.68
C VAL A 5 13.63 -67.65 -50.03
N GLY A 6 14.83 -67.36 -50.55
CA GLY A 6 15.69 -66.29 -50.03
C GLY A 6 15.00 -64.94 -50.12
N ALA A 7 14.89 -64.24 -48.99
CA ALA A 7 14.39 -62.87 -48.94
C ALA A 7 15.29 -61.94 -49.79
N SER A 8 14.67 -61.07 -50.58
CA SER A 8 15.38 -60.05 -51.36
C SER A 8 16.22 -59.17 -50.44
N TRP A 9 17.53 -59.17 -50.63
CA TRP A 9 18.51 -58.42 -49.81
C TRP A 9 18.19 -56.92 -49.72
N GLN A 10 17.64 -56.32 -50.78
CA GLN A 10 17.17 -54.93 -50.77
C GLN A 10 15.97 -54.73 -49.84
N LYS A 11 15.00 -55.66 -49.81
CA LYS A 11 13.84 -55.57 -48.92
C LYS A 11 14.25 -55.71 -47.45
N THR A 12 15.22 -56.57 -47.15
CA THR A 12 15.78 -56.71 -45.80
C THR A 12 16.46 -55.42 -45.34
N ARG A 13 17.25 -54.79 -46.22
CA ARG A 13 17.96 -53.54 -45.92
C ARG A 13 17.03 -52.35 -45.71
N ILE A 14 15.97 -52.24 -46.52
CA ILE A 14 14.92 -51.22 -46.33
C ILE A 14 14.18 -51.46 -45.00
N GLY A 15 13.83 -52.71 -44.68
CA GLY A 15 13.22 -53.07 -43.39
C GLY A 15 14.12 -52.70 -42.20
N THR A 16 15.43 -52.93 -42.29
CA THR A 16 16.39 -52.52 -41.27
C THR A 16 16.45 -51.00 -41.11
N TYR A 17 16.46 -50.23 -42.20
CA TYR A 17 16.45 -48.77 -42.10
C TYR A 17 15.17 -48.22 -41.50
N ILE A 18 14.02 -48.82 -41.81
CA ILE A 18 12.73 -48.45 -41.19
C ILE A 18 12.75 -48.77 -39.70
N LEU A 19 13.27 -49.93 -39.29
CA LEU A 19 13.38 -50.29 -37.87
C LEU A 19 14.35 -49.40 -37.10
N ILE A 20 15.48 -49.02 -37.70
CA ILE A 20 16.41 -48.07 -37.11
C ILE A 20 15.76 -46.68 -36.99
N GLY A 21 15.06 -46.22 -38.03
CA GLY A 21 14.33 -44.95 -38.00
C GLY A 21 13.23 -44.93 -36.93
N ALA A 22 12.44 -46.01 -36.84
CA ALA A 22 11.42 -46.17 -35.80
C ALA A 22 12.06 -46.24 -34.39
N GLY A 23 13.18 -46.95 -34.23
CA GLY A 23 13.92 -46.99 -32.97
C GLY A 23 14.44 -45.62 -32.54
N LEU A 24 14.99 -44.84 -33.47
CA LEU A 24 15.44 -43.47 -33.20
C LEU A 24 14.27 -42.53 -32.85
N LEU A 25 13.10 -42.69 -33.48
CA LEU A 25 11.89 -41.93 -33.13
C LEU A 25 11.37 -42.29 -31.74
N VAL A 26 11.40 -43.58 -31.36
CA VAL A 26 11.02 -44.02 -30.00
C VAL A 26 12.00 -43.47 -28.97
N ILE A 27 13.31 -43.54 -29.22
CA ILE A 27 14.33 -42.95 -28.34
C ILE A 27 14.13 -41.44 -28.22
N GLY A 28 13.87 -40.75 -29.34
CA GLY A 28 13.55 -39.32 -29.35
C GLY A 28 12.28 -38.98 -28.56
N ALA A 29 11.23 -39.81 -28.67
CA ALA A 29 10.00 -39.64 -27.91
C ALA A 29 10.20 -39.86 -26.40
N PHE A 30 11.00 -40.87 -26.01
CA PHE A 30 11.40 -41.05 -24.62
C PHE A 30 12.24 -39.87 -24.12
N PHE A 31 13.17 -39.35 -24.92
CA PHE A 31 13.98 -38.19 -24.54
C PHE A 31 13.11 -36.95 -24.33
N ILE A 32 12.18 -36.66 -25.25
CA ILE A 32 11.22 -35.54 -25.12
C ILE A 32 10.24 -35.76 -23.96
N GLY A 33 9.84 -37.00 -23.70
CA GLY A 33 8.95 -37.35 -22.58
C GLY A 33 9.61 -37.25 -21.21
N TYR A 34 10.93 -37.49 -21.12
CA TYR A 34 11.73 -37.37 -19.90
C TYR A 34 12.35 -35.98 -19.70
N MET A 35 12.31 -35.11 -20.70
CA MET A 35 12.65 -33.70 -20.50
C MET A 35 11.62 -33.09 -19.54
N GLU A 36 12.06 -32.70 -18.36
CA GLU A 36 11.27 -31.91 -17.43
C GLU A 36 10.72 -30.69 -18.16
N ARG A 37 9.39 -30.61 -18.25
CA ARG A 37 8.75 -29.42 -18.80
C ARG A 37 8.94 -28.30 -17.79
N PRO A 38 9.32 -27.08 -18.20
CA PRO A 38 9.37 -25.95 -17.29
C PRO A 38 7.96 -25.72 -16.72
N GLU A 39 7.81 -25.89 -15.41
CA GLU A 39 6.63 -25.45 -14.67
C GLU A 39 6.75 -23.95 -14.47
N TYR A 40 5.92 -23.17 -15.16
CA TYR A 40 5.94 -21.72 -15.02
C TYR A 40 5.16 -21.29 -13.77
N ASP A 41 5.77 -20.42 -12.97
CA ASP A 41 5.23 -19.95 -11.69
C ASP A 41 4.25 -18.77 -11.79
N GLY A 42 3.93 -18.35 -13.02
CA GLY A 42 3.07 -17.20 -13.32
C GLY A 42 3.80 -15.84 -13.35
N THR A 43 5.12 -15.80 -13.22
CA THR A 43 5.90 -14.55 -13.21
C THR A 43 6.27 -14.11 -14.64
N TYR A 44 5.77 -12.96 -15.08
CA TYR A 44 6.07 -12.36 -16.38
C TYR A 44 7.13 -11.27 -16.26
N CYS A 45 8.14 -11.30 -17.11
CA CYS A 45 9.19 -10.27 -17.09
C CYS A 45 9.30 -9.53 -18.43
N ALA A 46 9.77 -8.28 -18.38
CA ALA A 46 10.02 -7.45 -19.55
C ALA A 46 11.22 -6.53 -19.33
N THR A 47 11.89 -6.16 -20.42
CA THR A 47 13.03 -5.24 -20.41
C THR A 47 12.76 -4.07 -21.34
N ALA A 48 13.07 -2.86 -20.88
CA ALA A 48 13.06 -1.65 -21.69
C ALA A 48 14.47 -1.33 -22.17
N LEU A 49 14.64 -1.24 -23.48
CA LEU A 49 15.85 -0.79 -24.15
C LEU A 49 15.64 0.65 -24.64
N TRP A 50 16.72 1.44 -24.64
CA TRP A 50 16.68 2.79 -25.16
C TRP A 50 17.99 3.17 -25.83
N ASN A 51 17.88 3.89 -26.94
CA ASN A 51 18.96 4.68 -27.49
C ASN A 51 18.39 5.97 -28.11
N GLN A 52 19.23 6.99 -28.26
CA GLN A 52 18.79 8.31 -28.76
C GLN A 52 18.21 8.30 -30.18
N LYS A 53 18.56 7.31 -31.02
CA LYS A 53 18.12 7.25 -32.43
C LYS A 53 16.78 6.53 -32.61
N VAL A 54 16.50 5.55 -31.77
CA VAL A 54 15.36 4.61 -31.91
C VAL A 54 14.30 4.84 -30.84
N GLY A 55 14.65 5.48 -29.73
CA GLY A 55 13.75 5.66 -28.59
C GLY A 55 13.58 4.37 -27.79
N PHE A 56 12.42 4.18 -27.16
CA PHE A 56 12.12 3.05 -26.28
C PHE A 56 11.61 1.83 -27.03
N GLN A 57 12.26 0.68 -26.81
CA GLN A 57 11.83 -0.64 -27.26
C GLN A 57 11.58 -1.54 -26.05
N ILE A 58 10.50 -2.31 -26.07
CA ILE A 58 10.13 -3.23 -24.98
C ILE A 58 10.26 -4.67 -25.47
N GLU A 59 11.08 -5.44 -24.78
CA GLU A 59 11.23 -6.88 -24.99
C GLU A 59 10.45 -7.62 -23.89
N ASN A 60 9.48 -8.44 -24.29
CA ASN A 60 8.66 -9.22 -23.36
C ASN A 60 9.21 -10.64 -23.29
N TRP A 61 9.60 -11.10 -22.11
CA TRP A 61 10.21 -12.40 -21.89
C TRP A 61 9.20 -13.52 -21.60
N LYS A 62 7.89 -13.23 -21.63
CA LYS A 62 6.82 -14.15 -21.21
C LYS A 62 7.04 -14.63 -19.76
N GLN A 63 6.54 -15.82 -19.41
CA GLN A 63 6.74 -16.41 -18.10
C GLN A 63 8.19 -16.88 -17.93
N GLN A 64 8.78 -16.60 -16.76
CA GLN A 64 10.18 -16.84 -16.49
C GLN A 64 10.38 -17.36 -15.07
N ASN A 65 11.20 -18.41 -14.94
CA ASN A 65 11.63 -18.93 -13.64
C ASN A 65 13.08 -18.51 -13.30
N ASP A 66 13.90 -18.22 -14.32
CA ASP A 66 15.26 -17.72 -14.16
C ASP A 66 15.26 -16.19 -14.16
N LEU A 67 14.78 -15.64 -13.05
CA LEU A 67 14.60 -14.19 -12.89
C LEU A 67 15.93 -13.42 -12.81
N VAL A 68 17.03 -14.11 -12.48
CA VAL A 68 18.36 -13.51 -12.32
C VAL A 68 18.94 -13.06 -13.67
N ASN A 69 18.72 -13.87 -14.72
CA ASN A 69 19.32 -13.66 -16.04
C ASN A 69 18.50 -12.78 -16.99
N ILE A 70 17.40 -12.18 -16.52
CA ILE A 70 16.62 -11.21 -17.30
C ILE A 70 17.50 -9.99 -17.64
N PRO A 71 17.68 -9.62 -18.92
CA PRO A 71 18.52 -8.48 -19.30
C PRO A 71 18.09 -7.19 -18.63
N LYS A 72 19.08 -6.41 -18.16
CA LYS A 72 18.84 -5.20 -17.38
C LYS A 72 18.29 -4.03 -18.21
N GLY A 73 18.74 -3.90 -19.47
CA GLY A 73 18.38 -2.78 -20.35
C GLY A 73 18.61 -1.41 -19.68
N VAL A 74 17.73 -0.45 -19.99
CA VAL A 74 17.54 0.75 -19.14
C VAL A 74 16.85 0.37 -17.84
N ALA A 75 15.82 -0.46 -17.97
CA ALA A 75 15.03 -0.96 -16.87
C ALA A 75 14.52 -2.37 -17.20
N ARG A 76 14.27 -3.15 -16.16
CA ARG A 76 13.57 -4.44 -16.24
C ARG A 76 12.50 -4.52 -15.17
N ILE A 77 11.47 -5.30 -15.45
CA ILE A 77 10.37 -5.58 -14.53
C ILE A 77 10.10 -7.09 -14.48
N CYS A 78 9.67 -7.59 -13.33
CA CYS A 78 8.95 -8.84 -13.22
C CYS A 78 7.63 -8.60 -12.47
N TYR A 79 6.56 -9.22 -12.97
CA TYR A 79 5.19 -9.07 -12.53
C TYR A 79 4.58 -10.45 -12.29
N LYS A 80 3.98 -10.65 -11.13
CA LYS A 80 3.15 -11.83 -10.84
C LYS A 80 1.77 -11.36 -10.40
N ASP A 81 0.75 -11.84 -11.10
CA ASP A 81 -0.64 -11.62 -10.73
C ASP A 81 -1.12 -12.76 -9.84
N SER A 82 -1.05 -12.58 -8.54
CA SER A 82 -1.49 -13.58 -7.55
C SER A 82 -2.71 -13.11 -6.75
N VAL A 83 -3.51 -12.19 -7.29
CA VAL A 83 -4.72 -11.66 -6.63
C VAL A 83 -5.69 -12.79 -6.24
N TYR A 84 -5.92 -13.77 -7.12
CA TYR A 84 -6.77 -14.92 -6.81
C TYR A 84 -6.10 -15.97 -5.91
N GLU A 85 -4.77 -15.94 -5.76
CA GLU A 85 -4.03 -16.90 -4.92
C GLU A 85 -3.89 -16.39 -3.48
N ASN A 86 -3.63 -15.09 -3.29
CA ASN A 86 -3.29 -14.50 -1.99
C ASN A 86 -3.78 -13.05 -1.81
N GLY A 87 -4.59 -12.53 -2.73
CA GLY A 87 -5.12 -11.16 -2.69
C GLY A 87 -4.12 -10.07 -3.06
N TRP A 88 -2.89 -10.41 -3.48
CA TRP A 88 -1.87 -9.46 -3.91
C TRP A 88 -1.34 -9.79 -5.30
N ALA A 89 -1.23 -8.79 -6.16
CA ALA A 89 -0.26 -8.78 -7.24
C ALA A 89 1.13 -8.38 -6.71
N GLN A 90 2.18 -8.63 -7.49
CA GLN A 90 3.55 -8.26 -7.15
C GLN A 90 4.29 -7.70 -8.37
N ILE A 91 4.97 -6.55 -8.22
CA ILE A 91 5.95 -6.08 -9.21
C ILE A 91 7.29 -5.74 -8.59
N GLU A 92 8.34 -6.02 -9.34
CA GLU A 92 9.68 -5.56 -9.05
C GLU A 92 10.27 -4.88 -10.28
N VAL A 93 10.73 -3.64 -10.11
CA VAL A 93 11.31 -2.84 -11.19
C VAL A 93 12.71 -2.39 -10.80
N GLU A 94 13.69 -2.61 -11.69
CA GLU A 94 15.08 -2.15 -11.50
C GLU A 94 15.53 -1.33 -12.71
N THR A 95 16.10 -0.16 -12.45
CA THR A 95 16.69 0.71 -13.49
C THR A 95 18.21 0.66 -13.47
N GLN A 96 18.88 1.21 -14.48
CA GLN A 96 20.35 1.24 -14.55
C GLN A 96 20.91 2.66 -14.50
N ARG A 97 21.82 2.89 -13.56
CA ARG A 97 22.46 4.20 -13.29
C ARG A 97 23.16 4.83 -14.49
N THR A 98 23.49 4.04 -15.51
CA THR A 98 24.24 4.51 -16.69
C THR A 98 23.39 5.32 -17.65
N TYR A 99 22.06 5.30 -17.51
CA TYR A 99 21.14 6.05 -18.34
C TYR A 99 20.69 7.36 -17.68
N PRO A 100 20.29 8.39 -18.44
CA PRO A 100 19.73 9.60 -17.88
C PRO A 100 18.48 9.28 -17.05
N ASP A 101 18.30 9.97 -15.92
CA ASP A 101 17.24 9.62 -14.96
C ASP A 101 15.83 9.70 -15.56
N TRP A 102 15.56 10.68 -16.44
CA TRP A 102 14.25 10.78 -17.10
C TRP A 102 13.96 9.56 -17.99
N VAL A 103 15.01 9.00 -18.62
CA VAL A 103 14.90 7.77 -19.43
C VAL A 103 14.61 6.58 -18.53
N GLN A 104 15.30 6.49 -17.39
CA GLN A 104 15.05 5.46 -16.38
C GLN A 104 13.61 5.53 -15.86
N ALA A 105 13.12 6.72 -15.51
CA ALA A 105 11.78 6.94 -14.97
C ALA A 105 10.68 6.60 -15.98
N TYR A 106 10.80 7.11 -17.20
CA TYR A 106 9.84 6.82 -18.26
C TYR A 106 9.84 5.33 -18.64
N ALA A 107 11.01 4.68 -18.71
CA ALA A 107 11.11 3.23 -18.94
C ALA A 107 10.43 2.41 -17.84
N ALA A 108 10.66 2.75 -16.58
CA ALA A 108 10.02 2.09 -15.44
C ALA A 108 8.48 2.21 -15.52
N GLY A 109 7.98 3.40 -15.88
CA GLY A 109 6.56 3.64 -16.14
C GLY A 109 6.02 2.75 -17.26
N ILE A 110 6.66 2.72 -18.43
CA ILE A 110 6.20 1.91 -19.58
C ILE A 110 6.10 0.43 -19.19
N LEU A 111 7.12 -0.07 -18.49
CA LEU A 111 7.17 -1.48 -18.10
C LEU A 111 6.05 -1.84 -17.12
N GLU A 112 5.85 -1.02 -16.08
CA GLU A 112 4.75 -1.23 -15.13
C GLU A 112 3.40 -1.16 -15.81
N GLY A 113 3.15 -0.08 -16.56
CA GLY A 113 1.88 0.12 -17.26
C GLY A 113 1.57 -1.02 -18.23
N SER A 114 2.61 -1.51 -18.93
CA SER A 114 2.42 -2.54 -19.94
C SER A 114 2.18 -3.92 -19.36
N LEU A 115 2.85 -4.31 -18.27
CA LEU A 115 2.61 -5.62 -17.66
C LEU A 115 1.37 -5.65 -16.77
N THR A 116 1.00 -4.52 -16.15
CA THR A 116 -0.12 -4.43 -15.21
C THR A 116 -1.40 -3.85 -15.83
N TRP A 117 -1.44 -3.68 -17.16
CA TRP A 117 -2.50 -2.95 -17.88
C TRP A 117 -3.93 -3.37 -17.48
N LYS A 118 -4.20 -4.68 -17.33
CA LYS A 118 -5.54 -5.18 -16.99
C LYS A 118 -5.93 -4.82 -15.56
N ASN A 119 -5.00 -4.94 -14.61
CA ASN A 119 -5.24 -4.55 -13.22
C ASN A 119 -5.33 -3.02 -13.07
N ILE A 120 -4.64 -2.23 -13.92
CA ILE A 120 -4.84 -0.77 -14.00
C ILE A 120 -6.28 -0.46 -14.44
N TYR A 121 -6.76 -1.10 -15.51
CA TYR A 121 -8.12 -0.90 -15.99
C TYR A 121 -9.16 -1.25 -14.93
N ASN A 122 -9.06 -2.45 -14.35
CA ASN A 122 -10.00 -2.90 -13.33
C ASN A 122 -9.98 -1.97 -12.10
N GLN A 123 -8.80 -1.53 -11.65
CA GLN A 123 -8.70 -0.60 -10.52
C GLN A 123 -9.34 0.75 -10.84
N TRP A 124 -9.12 1.28 -12.05
CA TRP A 124 -9.75 2.53 -12.49
C TRP A 124 -11.28 2.40 -12.58
N ALA A 125 -11.77 1.31 -13.19
CA ALA A 125 -13.20 1.03 -13.32
C ALA A 125 -13.87 0.94 -11.93
N ASN A 126 -13.30 0.15 -11.02
CA ASN A 126 -13.84 -0.07 -9.68
C ASN A 126 -13.82 1.17 -8.79
N THR A 127 -12.94 2.14 -9.07
CA THR A 127 -12.73 3.29 -8.18
C THR A 127 -13.09 4.62 -8.81
N ILE A 128 -12.37 5.07 -9.84
CA ILE A 128 -12.56 6.39 -10.42
C ILE A 128 -13.81 6.41 -11.31
N SER A 129 -13.95 5.46 -12.22
CA SER A 129 -15.08 5.43 -13.17
C SER A 129 -16.41 5.32 -12.42
N SER A 130 -16.57 4.26 -11.63
CA SER A 130 -17.79 4.00 -10.85
C SER A 130 -18.15 5.17 -9.92
N SER A 131 -17.16 5.75 -9.23
CA SER A 131 -17.41 6.88 -8.32
C SER A 131 -17.81 8.15 -9.06
N CYS A 132 -17.24 8.40 -10.24
CA CYS A 132 -17.54 9.61 -11.01
C CYS A 132 -18.87 9.52 -11.74
N GLU A 133 -19.32 8.33 -12.14
CA GLU A 133 -20.57 8.14 -12.90
C GLU A 133 -21.81 8.01 -12.01
N ARG A 134 -21.59 7.79 -10.72
CA ARG A 134 -22.62 7.49 -9.72
C ARG A 134 -23.83 8.43 -9.71
N ASP A 135 -23.60 9.74 -9.69
CA ASP A 135 -24.65 10.76 -9.61
C ASP A 135 -24.16 12.10 -10.17
N GLU A 136 -25.10 13.03 -10.45
CA GLU A 136 -24.78 14.34 -11.05
C GLU A 136 -23.79 15.17 -10.20
N SER A 137 -23.84 15.04 -8.87
CA SER A 137 -22.93 15.76 -7.96
C SER A 137 -21.51 15.18 -8.03
N ALA A 138 -21.39 13.86 -8.11
CA ALA A 138 -20.14 13.15 -8.29
C ALA A 138 -19.51 13.47 -9.66
N GLN A 139 -20.31 13.51 -10.72
CA GLN A 139 -19.87 13.92 -12.06
C GLN A 139 -19.28 15.33 -12.05
N LYS A 140 -20.00 16.31 -11.49
CA LYS A 140 -19.53 17.71 -11.37
C LYS A 140 -18.25 17.83 -10.55
N PHE A 141 -18.13 17.06 -9.46
CA PHE A 141 -16.91 17.03 -8.65
C PHE A 141 -15.73 16.45 -9.44
N CYS A 142 -15.94 15.34 -10.15
CA CYS A 142 -14.89 14.72 -10.96
C CYS A 142 -14.46 15.60 -12.14
N GLU A 143 -15.38 16.28 -12.82
CA GLU A 143 -15.05 17.27 -13.86
C GLU A 143 -14.16 18.39 -13.31
N TRP A 144 -14.55 18.98 -12.19
CA TRP A 144 -13.74 20.00 -11.51
C TRP A 144 -12.36 19.48 -11.11
N LEU A 145 -12.31 18.26 -10.56
CA LEU A 145 -11.06 17.64 -10.12
C LEU A 145 -10.12 17.33 -11.29
N ARG A 146 -10.66 16.83 -12.42
CA ARG A 146 -9.90 16.59 -13.66
C ARG A 146 -9.31 17.88 -14.20
N GLU A 147 -10.08 18.98 -14.24
CA GLU A 147 -9.58 20.29 -14.67
C GLU A 147 -8.47 20.81 -13.74
N LEU A 148 -8.70 20.75 -12.43
CA LEU A 148 -7.74 21.17 -11.40
C LEU A 148 -6.42 20.42 -11.53
N LEU A 149 -6.48 19.08 -11.52
CA LEU A 149 -5.28 18.24 -11.52
C LEU A 149 -4.53 18.32 -12.86
N THR A 150 -5.23 18.41 -13.99
CA THR A 150 -4.60 18.56 -15.31
C THR A 150 -3.87 19.90 -15.44
N THR A 151 -4.51 20.99 -15.00
CA THR A 151 -3.89 22.33 -15.02
C THR A 151 -2.69 22.39 -14.10
N ASN A 152 -2.83 21.86 -12.89
CA ASN A 152 -1.76 21.82 -11.91
C ASN A 152 -0.59 20.93 -12.38
N TYR A 153 -0.87 19.76 -12.96
CA TYR A 153 0.13 18.87 -13.54
C TYR A 153 0.99 19.57 -14.60
N ALA A 154 0.37 20.27 -15.55
CA ALA A 154 1.11 20.97 -16.61
C ALA A 154 2.06 22.03 -16.04
N LYS A 155 1.60 22.79 -15.03
CA LYS A 155 2.42 23.79 -14.33
C LYS A 155 3.56 23.13 -13.54
N LEU A 156 3.25 22.12 -12.74
CA LEU A 156 4.22 21.41 -11.90
C LEU A 156 5.30 20.74 -12.72
N LYS A 157 4.95 20.06 -13.83
CA LYS A 157 5.93 19.39 -14.70
C LYS A 157 6.98 20.38 -15.21
N LYS A 158 6.52 21.53 -15.72
CA LYS A 158 7.39 22.60 -16.21
C LYS A 158 8.23 23.21 -15.09
N GLN A 159 7.64 23.46 -13.93
CA GLN A 159 8.35 23.97 -12.77
C GLN A 159 9.43 23.00 -12.26
N ALA A 160 9.11 21.70 -12.23
CA ALA A 160 10.01 20.65 -11.82
C ALA A 160 11.19 20.53 -12.79
N GLU A 161 10.93 20.56 -14.09
CA GLU A 161 11.97 20.54 -15.14
C GLU A 161 12.96 21.71 -14.99
N ILE A 162 12.45 22.94 -14.86
CA ILE A 162 13.28 24.15 -14.72
C ILE A 162 14.14 24.11 -13.44
N ARG A 163 13.59 23.55 -12.35
CA ARG A 163 14.27 23.51 -11.05
C ARG A 163 15.13 22.27 -10.83
N ALA A 164 15.00 21.24 -11.66
CA ALA A 164 15.65 19.94 -11.48
C ALA A 164 17.17 20.04 -11.37
N GLU A 165 17.79 20.95 -12.12
CA GLU A 165 19.25 21.12 -12.11
C GLU A 165 19.79 21.63 -10.76
N HIS A 166 19.00 22.40 -10.02
CA HIS A 166 19.44 23.14 -8.83
C HIS A 166 18.76 22.67 -7.53
N ASP A 167 17.71 21.86 -7.62
CA ASP A 167 16.96 21.38 -6.46
C ASP A 167 16.61 19.90 -6.59
N HIS A 168 17.23 19.08 -5.73
CA HIS A 168 17.11 17.63 -5.74
C HIS A 168 15.67 17.13 -5.58
N TYR A 169 14.84 17.85 -4.82
CA TYR A 169 13.44 17.49 -4.64
C TYR A 169 12.65 17.72 -5.93
N TRP A 170 12.86 18.87 -6.59
CA TRP A 170 12.22 19.15 -7.88
C TRP A 170 12.69 18.21 -8.98
N HIS A 171 13.95 17.78 -8.96
CA HIS A 171 14.42 16.70 -9.83
C HIS A 171 13.61 15.42 -9.61
N GLN A 172 13.42 14.99 -8.35
CA GLN A 172 12.61 13.79 -8.08
C GLN A 172 11.13 13.95 -8.48
N LEU A 173 10.54 15.14 -8.32
CA LEU A 173 9.19 15.41 -8.83
C LEU A 173 9.13 15.35 -10.35
N HIS A 174 10.13 15.89 -11.05
CA HIS A 174 10.23 15.78 -12.50
C HIS A 174 10.30 14.31 -12.94
N LEU A 175 11.11 13.49 -12.26
CA LEU A 175 11.17 12.04 -12.52
C LEU A 175 9.86 11.32 -12.22
N PHE A 176 9.15 11.70 -11.15
CA PHE A 176 7.83 11.14 -10.85
C PHE A 176 6.85 11.37 -12.01
N PHE A 177 6.80 12.58 -12.56
CA PHE A 177 5.91 12.88 -13.68
C PHE A 177 6.33 12.17 -14.98
N ASN A 178 7.63 12.04 -15.26
CA ASN A 178 8.10 11.20 -16.38
C ASN A 178 7.70 9.73 -16.20
N GLN A 179 7.75 9.20 -14.99
CA GLN A 179 7.30 7.83 -14.70
C GLN A 179 5.78 7.69 -14.93
N LEU A 180 4.99 8.70 -14.58
CA LEU A 180 3.54 8.70 -14.78
C LEU A 180 3.15 8.73 -16.27
N GLU A 181 3.83 9.54 -17.08
CA GLU A 181 3.62 9.52 -18.55
C GLU A 181 4.07 8.19 -19.18
N GLY A 182 5.15 7.62 -18.64
CA GLY A 182 5.58 6.28 -18.99
C GLY A 182 4.50 5.24 -18.67
N LEU A 183 3.85 5.36 -17.51
CA LEU A 183 2.81 4.45 -17.04
C LEU A 183 1.59 4.44 -17.98
N GLU A 184 1.09 5.63 -18.35
CA GLU A 184 0.01 5.78 -19.34
C GLU A 184 0.41 5.16 -20.70
N THR A 185 1.61 5.51 -21.19
CA THR A 185 2.13 4.96 -22.45
C THR A 185 2.23 3.42 -22.39
N GLY A 186 2.68 2.89 -21.24
CA GLY A 186 2.78 1.48 -20.96
C GLY A 186 1.42 0.80 -20.98
N TYR A 187 0.44 1.37 -20.31
CA TYR A 187 -0.94 0.89 -20.27
C TYR A 187 -1.52 0.71 -21.67
N ILE A 188 -1.47 1.74 -22.51
CA ILE A 188 -1.96 1.71 -23.90
C ILE A 188 -1.26 0.62 -24.71
N ARG A 189 0.07 0.51 -24.57
CA ARG A 189 0.86 -0.55 -25.23
C ARG A 189 0.49 -1.95 -24.75
N GLY A 190 0.26 -2.11 -23.45
CA GLY A 190 -0.16 -3.37 -22.83
C GLY A 190 -1.50 -3.86 -23.35
N ALA A 191 -2.49 -2.96 -23.37
CA ALA A 191 -3.83 -3.22 -23.90
C ALA A 191 -3.80 -3.56 -25.39
N SER A 192 -3.07 -2.77 -26.19
CA SER A 192 -2.88 -3.01 -27.62
C SER A 192 -2.19 -4.35 -27.90
N ARG A 193 -1.16 -4.70 -27.11
CA ARG A 193 -0.45 -6.00 -27.22
C ARG A 193 -1.39 -7.17 -26.92
N ALA A 194 -2.29 -7.01 -25.95
CA ALA A 194 -3.27 -8.02 -25.60
C ALA A 194 -4.40 -8.15 -26.62
N ARG A 195 -4.48 -7.26 -27.63
CA ARG A 195 -5.64 -7.10 -28.54
C ARG A 195 -6.94 -6.99 -27.75
N SER A 196 -6.89 -6.26 -26.64
CA SER A 196 -8.06 -6.04 -25.81
C SER A 196 -9.00 -5.07 -26.52
N ASP A 197 -10.26 -5.47 -26.68
CA ASP A 197 -11.35 -4.56 -26.99
C ASP A 197 -11.74 -3.85 -25.69
N LEU A 198 -10.84 -3.00 -25.18
CA LEU A 198 -11.19 -2.15 -24.04
C LEU A 198 -12.39 -1.30 -24.44
N GLU A 199 -13.44 -1.33 -23.63
CA GLU A 199 -14.63 -0.51 -23.85
C GLU A 199 -14.29 0.98 -23.72
N GLU A 200 -13.29 1.32 -22.88
CA GLU A 200 -12.83 2.69 -22.67
C GLU A 200 -11.30 2.82 -22.52
N GLU A 201 -10.73 3.86 -23.13
CA GLU A 201 -9.34 4.27 -22.91
C GLU A 201 -9.26 5.25 -21.72
N ILE A 202 -8.43 4.94 -20.73
CA ILE A 202 -8.23 5.80 -19.55
C ILE A 202 -7.47 7.06 -19.95
N PRO A 203 -8.04 8.27 -19.79
CA PRO A 203 -7.32 9.51 -20.10
C PRO A 203 -6.26 9.82 -19.04
N LEU A 204 -5.22 10.59 -19.42
CA LEU A 204 -4.17 11.06 -18.48
C LEU A 204 -4.76 11.73 -17.23
N SER A 205 -5.88 12.45 -17.35
CA SER A 205 -6.55 13.07 -16.20
C SER A 205 -6.89 12.04 -15.12
N ASP A 206 -7.27 10.83 -15.50
CA ASP A 206 -7.69 9.79 -14.55
C ASP A 206 -6.47 9.06 -13.97
N PHE A 207 -5.36 8.98 -14.69
CA PHE A 207 -4.06 8.64 -14.09
C PHE A 207 -3.61 9.66 -13.05
N LEU A 208 -3.89 10.96 -13.25
CA LEU A 208 -3.65 12.00 -12.25
C LEU A 208 -4.56 11.83 -11.03
N LEU A 209 -5.85 11.52 -11.22
CA LEU A 209 -6.79 11.24 -10.12
C LEU A 209 -6.33 10.02 -9.30
N MET A 210 -5.98 8.90 -9.96
CA MET A 210 -5.43 7.72 -9.28
C MET A 210 -4.20 8.07 -8.43
N ASN A 211 -3.27 8.89 -8.95
CA ASN A 211 -2.07 9.30 -8.23
C ASN A 211 -2.29 10.44 -7.23
N ALA A 212 -3.50 10.99 -7.17
CA ALA A 212 -3.96 11.95 -6.17
C ALA A 212 -4.96 11.34 -5.18
N ALA A 213 -5.16 10.00 -5.17
CA ALA A 213 -6.19 9.35 -4.36
C ALA A 213 -6.19 9.75 -2.88
N ALA A 214 -5.01 9.93 -2.27
CA ALA A 214 -4.88 10.38 -0.88
C ALA A 214 -5.22 11.88 -0.67
N ASP A 215 -5.21 12.68 -1.73
CA ASP A 215 -5.55 14.10 -1.74
C ASP A 215 -7.05 14.34 -2.05
N ILE A 216 -7.74 13.37 -2.69
CA ILE A 216 -9.15 13.51 -3.15
C ILE A 216 -10.09 13.86 -1.99
N GLN A 217 -9.95 13.22 -0.82
CA GLN A 217 -10.83 13.49 0.31
C GLN A 217 -10.72 14.94 0.80
N ASP A 218 -9.49 15.44 0.95
CA ASP A 218 -9.22 16.82 1.34
C ASP A 218 -9.79 17.81 0.29
N LEU A 219 -9.65 17.48 -0.99
CA LEU A 219 -10.17 18.28 -2.10
C LEU A 219 -11.69 18.21 -2.20
N LYS A 220 -12.32 17.10 -1.83
CA LYS A 220 -13.78 16.96 -1.77
C LYS A 220 -14.34 17.85 -0.66
N ILE A 221 -13.75 17.83 0.53
CA ILE A 221 -14.12 18.73 1.64
C ILE A 221 -13.94 20.20 1.19
N TYR A 222 -12.84 20.52 0.54
CA TYR A 222 -12.62 21.88 0.01
C TYR A 222 -13.68 22.28 -1.02
N TYR A 223 -13.96 21.41 -2.00
CA TYR A 223 -14.92 21.65 -3.06
C TYR A 223 -16.33 21.91 -2.54
N GLU A 224 -16.80 21.05 -1.63
CA GLU A 224 -18.16 21.14 -1.10
C GLU A 224 -18.39 22.38 -0.23
N ASN A 225 -17.37 22.80 0.53
CA ASN A 225 -17.52 23.96 1.42
C ASN A 225 -17.17 25.30 0.75
N TYR A 226 -16.27 25.33 -0.24
CA TYR A 226 -15.68 26.58 -0.75
C TYR A 226 -15.84 26.79 -2.26
N VAL A 227 -16.13 25.75 -3.05
CA VAL A 227 -16.31 25.86 -4.50
C VAL A 227 -17.79 25.87 -4.87
N LEU A 228 -18.55 24.84 -4.47
CA LEU A 228 -19.98 24.72 -4.78
C LEU A 228 -20.81 25.87 -4.24
N ASN A 229 -20.51 26.30 -3.02
CA ASN A 229 -21.25 27.37 -2.33
C ASN A 229 -20.84 28.78 -2.78
N GLY A 230 -19.98 28.92 -3.81
CA GLY A 230 -19.69 30.20 -4.47
C GLY A 230 -19.34 31.34 -3.53
N ASN A 231 -18.32 31.22 -2.66
CA ASN A 231 -17.97 32.23 -1.66
C ASN A 231 -19.15 32.76 -0.79
N MET A 232 -20.32 32.14 -0.81
CA MET A 232 -21.37 32.41 0.16
C MET A 232 -20.85 31.85 1.48
N THR A 233 -20.62 32.76 2.41
CA THR A 233 -20.27 32.41 3.78
C THR A 233 -21.27 31.38 4.31
N VAL A 234 -20.81 30.45 5.14
CA VAL A 234 -21.57 29.46 5.94
C VAL A 234 -22.80 30.04 6.69
N ALA A 235 -23.01 31.36 6.62
CA ALA A 235 -24.16 32.10 7.11
C ALA A 235 -25.50 31.82 6.38
N ASP A 236 -25.53 31.14 5.23
CA ASP A 236 -26.77 30.91 4.45
C ASP A 236 -27.49 29.58 4.74
N GLY A 237 -27.23 28.97 5.91
CA GLY A 237 -28.05 27.88 6.46
C GLY A 237 -27.77 26.47 5.92
N GLY A 238 -26.76 26.28 5.07
CA GLY A 238 -26.25 24.95 4.73
C GLY A 238 -25.35 24.40 5.84
N GLU A 239 -25.64 23.20 6.34
CA GLU A 239 -24.76 22.49 7.29
C GLU A 239 -23.38 22.27 6.63
N PRO A 240 -22.27 22.67 7.28
CA PRO A 240 -20.95 22.47 6.72
C PRO A 240 -20.62 20.98 6.57
N LYS A 241 -20.09 20.58 5.40
CA LYS A 241 -19.81 19.19 5.08
C LYS A 241 -18.38 18.83 5.49
N ASN A 242 -18.23 18.18 6.64
CA ASN A 242 -16.98 17.58 7.06
C ASN A 242 -17.24 16.11 7.40
N PHE A 243 -16.56 15.18 6.73
CA PHE A 243 -16.80 13.76 6.92
C PHE A 243 -15.50 13.01 7.22
N PHE A 244 -15.60 12.08 8.18
CA PHE A 244 -14.51 11.21 8.58
C PHE A 244 -14.97 9.77 8.46
N LEU A 245 -14.47 9.10 7.44
CA LEU A 245 -14.54 7.65 7.40
C LEU A 245 -13.56 7.06 8.44
N PRO A 246 -13.84 5.87 8.99
CA PRO A 246 -12.89 5.16 9.81
C PRO A 246 -11.53 5.09 9.11
N SER A 247 -10.49 5.62 9.76
CA SER A 247 -9.18 5.76 9.13
C SER A 247 -8.28 4.55 9.36
N ALA A 248 -7.22 4.47 8.57
CA ALA A 248 -6.14 3.52 8.77
C ALA A 248 -5.60 3.58 10.22
N THR A 249 -5.19 2.42 10.73
CA THR A 249 -4.57 2.31 12.06
C THR A 249 -3.13 1.83 11.90
N MET A 250 -2.22 2.48 12.61
CA MET A 250 -0.80 2.14 12.63
C MET A 250 -0.31 2.03 14.07
N LEU A 251 0.56 1.05 14.32
CA LEU A 251 1.16 0.80 15.62
C LEU A 251 2.66 0.66 15.46
N THR A 252 3.42 1.45 16.22
CA THR A 252 4.88 1.37 16.27
C THR A 252 5.30 1.08 17.70
N LYS A 253 6.10 0.03 17.92
CA LYS A 253 6.64 -0.30 19.24
C LYS A 253 8.13 -0.59 19.17
N ILE A 254 8.87 -0.06 20.14
CA ILE A 254 10.30 -0.34 20.33
C ILE A 254 10.48 -1.24 21.54
N LEU A 255 10.93 -2.46 21.32
CA LEU A 255 11.27 -3.41 22.37
C LEU A 255 12.77 -3.34 22.71
N ARG A 256 13.07 -3.56 23.99
CA ARG A 256 14.43 -3.72 24.50
C ARG A 256 14.67 -5.19 24.82
N GLY A 257 15.79 -5.75 24.36
CA GLY A 257 16.17 -7.11 24.74
C GLY A 257 16.63 -7.19 26.21
N ASP A 258 16.25 -8.27 26.90
CA ASP A 258 16.51 -8.52 28.34
C ASP A 258 17.97 -8.81 28.72
N GLN A 259 18.93 -8.62 27.82
CA GLN A 259 20.32 -9.07 27.97
C GLN A 259 21.31 -7.90 28.10
N PRO A 260 22.52 -8.14 28.66
CA PRO A 260 23.49 -7.08 28.95
C PRO A 260 23.75 -6.17 27.75
N LYS A 261 23.94 -6.75 26.55
CA LYS A 261 24.01 -6.05 25.26
C LYS A 261 22.61 -5.97 24.64
N SER A 262 21.84 -4.94 24.96
CA SER A 262 20.46 -4.82 24.48
C SER A 262 20.42 -4.17 23.09
N SER A 263 20.16 -4.97 22.05
CA SER A 263 19.70 -4.46 20.75
C SER A 263 18.24 -4.01 20.86
N LEU A 264 17.86 -2.98 20.10
CA LEU A 264 16.46 -2.59 19.98
C LEU A 264 15.78 -3.43 18.90
N GLN A 265 14.51 -3.76 19.12
CA GLN A 265 13.66 -4.40 18.13
C GLN A 265 12.49 -3.49 17.80
N LEU A 266 12.22 -3.31 16.51
CA LEU A 266 11.01 -2.65 16.03
C LEU A 266 9.92 -3.69 15.82
N LEU A 267 8.73 -3.42 16.35
CA LEU A 267 7.47 -3.99 15.87
C LEU A 267 6.65 -2.88 15.23
N PHE A 268 6.14 -3.13 14.03
CA PHE A 268 5.39 -2.16 13.26
C PHE A 268 4.21 -2.85 12.60
N GLY A 269 3.01 -2.30 12.80
CA GLY A 269 1.79 -2.77 12.16
C GLY A 269 1.04 -1.63 11.49
N HIS A 270 0.45 -1.88 10.33
CA HIS A 270 -0.37 -0.91 9.61
C HIS A 270 -1.55 -1.61 8.95
N SER A 271 -2.76 -1.15 9.21
CA SER A 271 -3.98 -1.60 8.55
C SER A 271 -4.66 -0.42 7.86
N THR A 272 -4.74 -0.48 6.54
CA THR A 272 -5.40 0.53 5.71
C THR A 272 -6.90 0.39 5.84
N ALA A 273 -7.62 1.51 5.94
CA ALA A 273 -9.07 1.56 5.79
C ALA A 273 -9.44 2.19 4.44
N GLY A 274 -10.39 1.59 3.74
CA GLY A 274 -10.80 2.01 2.39
C GLY A 274 -12.05 1.31 1.90
N SER A 275 -12.53 1.73 0.73
CA SER A 275 -13.62 1.04 0.01
C SER A 275 -13.18 -0.35 -0.40
N TYR A 276 -14.07 -1.33 -0.32
CA TYR A 276 -13.80 -2.70 -0.75
C TYR A 276 -13.58 -2.79 -2.25
N SER A 277 -14.16 -1.89 -3.05
CA SER A 277 -13.88 -1.76 -4.49
C SER A 277 -12.43 -1.39 -4.80
N SER A 278 -11.66 -0.88 -3.82
CA SER A 278 -10.23 -0.58 -4.00
C SER A 278 -9.31 -1.78 -3.73
N MET A 279 -9.84 -2.97 -3.45
CA MET A 279 -9.04 -4.11 -2.99
C MET A 279 -8.20 -4.82 -4.07
N LEU A 280 -8.07 -4.31 -5.29
CA LEU A 280 -6.98 -4.75 -6.17
C LEU A 280 -5.64 -4.26 -5.63
N ARG A 281 -4.96 -5.14 -4.89
CA ARG A 281 -3.72 -4.80 -4.20
C ARG A 281 -2.50 -5.25 -4.98
N ILE A 282 -1.43 -4.48 -4.89
CA ILE A 282 -0.14 -4.82 -5.48
C ILE A 282 1.01 -4.46 -4.53
N GLN A 283 1.92 -5.40 -4.32
CA GLN A 283 3.17 -5.15 -3.62
C GLN A 283 4.22 -4.70 -4.64
N LYS A 284 4.83 -3.53 -4.41
CA LYS A 284 5.76 -2.91 -5.35
C LYS A 284 7.15 -2.80 -4.73
N ARG A 285 8.17 -3.17 -5.49
CA ARG A 285 9.56 -2.85 -5.20
C ARG A 285 10.19 -2.08 -6.34
N TYR A 286 10.58 -0.84 -6.07
CA TYR A 286 11.28 0.03 -7.00
C TYR A 286 12.74 0.16 -6.59
N LYS A 287 13.64 -0.42 -7.40
CA LYS A 287 15.08 -0.31 -7.28
C LYS A 287 15.62 0.66 -8.33
N PHE A 288 15.44 1.95 -8.08
CA PHE A 288 15.72 3.01 -9.02
C PHE A 288 17.05 3.69 -8.72
N HIS A 289 17.95 3.63 -9.68
CA HIS A 289 19.29 4.22 -9.60
C HIS A 289 19.30 5.67 -10.11
N TYR A 290 18.34 6.47 -9.65
CA TYR A 290 18.29 7.90 -9.92
C TYR A 290 19.39 8.65 -9.18
N HIS A 291 19.75 9.80 -9.71
CA HIS A 291 20.74 10.69 -9.13
C HIS A 291 20.09 11.86 -8.40
N PHE A 292 20.89 12.57 -7.60
CA PHE A 292 20.43 13.78 -6.92
C PHE A 292 20.04 14.90 -7.89
N SER A 293 20.67 14.99 -9.05
CA SER A 293 20.34 15.96 -10.11
C SER A 293 20.44 15.30 -11.49
N PRO A 294 19.99 15.97 -12.57
CA PRO A 294 20.10 15.46 -13.95
C PRO A 294 21.53 15.11 -14.38
N ASN A 295 22.55 15.59 -13.67
CA ASN A 295 23.94 15.26 -13.92
C ASN A 295 24.24 13.81 -13.49
N GLN A 296 24.49 12.93 -14.46
CA GLN A 296 24.83 11.51 -14.26
C GLN A 296 26.16 11.27 -13.51
N ARG A 297 26.96 12.32 -13.27
CA ARG A 297 28.15 12.25 -12.40
C ARG A 297 27.82 12.50 -10.93
N SER A 298 26.63 13.01 -10.62
CA SER A 298 26.20 13.18 -9.24
C SER A 298 25.96 11.81 -8.58
N GLN A 299 25.89 11.76 -7.25
CA GLN A 299 25.66 10.51 -6.54
C GLN A 299 24.21 10.05 -6.73
N THR A 300 23.98 8.74 -6.66
CA THR A 300 22.61 8.20 -6.59
C THR A 300 21.94 8.65 -5.31
N VAL A 301 20.62 8.86 -5.37
CA VAL A 301 19.82 9.20 -4.19
C VAL A 301 19.95 8.13 -3.10
N PRO A 302 19.83 8.46 -1.80
CA PRO A 302 20.02 7.49 -0.72
C PRO A 302 19.00 6.34 -0.73
N GLY A 303 17.72 6.65 -0.97
CA GLY A 303 16.63 5.67 -1.03
C GLY A 303 16.50 5.08 -2.44
N VAL A 304 17.44 4.21 -2.81
CA VAL A 304 17.47 3.55 -4.13
C VAL A 304 16.49 2.38 -4.24
N ASP A 305 16.16 1.73 -3.13
CA ASP A 305 15.34 0.52 -3.08
C ASP A 305 14.15 0.77 -2.14
N ILE A 306 12.96 0.94 -2.71
CA ILE A 306 11.74 1.29 -1.99
C ILE A 306 10.73 0.16 -2.21
N THR A 307 10.37 -0.53 -1.14
CA THR A 307 9.32 -1.55 -1.13
C THR A 307 8.09 -1.02 -0.41
N PHE A 308 6.90 -1.21 -0.98
CA PHE A 308 5.65 -0.70 -0.42
C PHE A 308 4.43 -1.49 -0.91
N THR A 309 3.35 -1.44 -0.15
CA THR A 309 2.02 -1.89 -0.60
C THR A 309 1.32 -0.76 -1.33
N GLY A 310 0.61 -1.05 -2.42
CA GLY A 310 -0.12 -0.03 -3.18
C GLY A 310 -1.18 -0.63 -4.08
N TYR A 311 -1.50 0.10 -5.15
CA TYR A 311 -2.59 -0.22 -6.08
C TYR A 311 -2.10 -0.14 -7.53
N PRO A 312 -2.69 -0.91 -8.46
CA PRO A 312 -2.43 -0.76 -9.89
C PRO A 312 -2.63 0.70 -10.34
N GLY A 313 -1.73 1.23 -11.17
CA GLY A 313 -1.86 2.59 -11.70
C GLY A 313 -1.37 3.72 -10.78
N ILE A 314 -1.09 3.43 -9.50
CA ILE A 314 -0.64 4.41 -8.50
C ILE A 314 0.86 4.22 -8.19
N LEU A 315 1.68 5.24 -8.41
CA LEU A 315 3.15 5.17 -8.30
C LEU A 315 3.70 5.27 -6.85
N GLY A 316 2.80 5.29 -5.86
CA GLY A 316 3.11 5.28 -4.43
C GLY A 316 2.10 4.43 -3.66
N SER A 317 2.23 4.40 -2.32
CA SER A 317 1.50 3.45 -1.47
C SER A 317 0.04 3.82 -1.24
N THR A 318 -0.25 5.10 -0.98
CA THR A 318 -1.54 5.67 -0.53
C THR A 318 -2.09 5.11 0.79
N ASP A 319 -1.63 3.94 1.22
CA ASP A 319 -1.96 3.30 2.50
C ASP A 319 -1.64 4.17 3.74
N ASP A 320 -0.40 4.46 4.16
CA ASP A 320 0.92 4.39 3.50
C ASP A 320 1.91 3.51 4.29
N PHE A 321 2.59 2.57 3.63
CA PHE A 321 3.64 1.71 4.23
C PHE A 321 4.85 1.60 3.28
N TYR A 322 6.03 2.04 3.72
CA TYR A 322 7.26 1.94 2.94
C TYR A 322 8.44 1.38 3.76
N VAL A 323 9.17 0.46 3.14
CA VAL A 323 10.53 0.06 3.52
C VAL A 323 11.48 0.72 2.54
N VAL A 324 12.32 1.64 3.02
CA VAL A 324 13.30 2.36 2.20
C VAL A 324 14.70 1.87 2.55
N LYS A 325 15.44 1.43 1.54
CA LYS A 325 16.79 0.87 1.64
C LYS A 325 17.75 1.56 0.67
N GLY A 326 19.00 1.62 1.07
CA GLY A 326 20.14 2.00 0.25
C GLY A 326 21.43 1.88 1.03
N ARG A 327 22.53 2.40 0.47
CA ARG A 327 23.87 2.17 1.04
C ARG A 327 24.03 2.67 2.49
N GLN A 328 23.36 3.76 2.84
CA GLN A 328 23.46 4.41 4.16
C GLN A 328 22.10 4.60 4.83
N VAL A 329 21.02 4.15 4.19
CA VAL A 329 19.65 4.36 4.65
C VAL A 329 18.96 3.01 4.74
N GLN A 330 18.42 2.71 5.92
CA GLN A 330 17.47 1.63 6.10
C GLN A 330 16.37 2.15 7.02
N SER A 331 15.12 2.21 6.54
CA SER A 331 14.06 2.84 7.32
C SER A 331 12.67 2.32 7.00
N ILE A 332 11.79 2.42 8.00
CA ILE A 332 10.34 2.33 7.84
C ILE A 332 9.75 3.73 7.78
N VAL A 333 8.80 3.94 6.87
CA VAL A 333 7.96 5.13 6.78
C VAL A 333 6.51 4.66 6.74
N GLY A 334 5.70 5.15 7.67
CA GLY A 334 4.27 4.86 7.73
C GLY A 334 3.46 6.12 7.89
N GLY A 335 2.24 6.13 7.36
CA GLY A 335 1.35 7.29 7.42
C GLY A 335 -0.11 6.90 7.56
N VAL A 336 -0.82 7.55 8.49
CA VAL A 336 -2.29 7.44 8.61
C VAL A 336 -2.91 8.83 8.53
N GLN A 337 -4.17 8.89 8.11
CA GLN A 337 -4.90 10.16 8.00
C GLN A 337 -5.12 10.81 9.36
N ILE A 338 -4.96 12.13 9.45
CA ILE A 338 -5.31 12.93 10.63
C ILE A 338 -6.76 13.42 10.51
N LYS A 339 -7.50 13.41 11.62
CA LYS A 339 -8.81 14.06 11.69
C LYS A 339 -8.66 15.58 11.87
N ASN A 340 -9.30 16.34 10.99
CA ASN A 340 -9.33 17.80 11.01
C ASN A 340 -10.77 18.33 10.98
N GLU A 341 -11.28 18.65 12.17
CA GLU A 341 -12.60 19.25 12.39
C GLU A 341 -12.63 20.74 11.99
N ASN A 342 -11.45 21.38 11.92
CA ASN A 342 -11.34 22.80 11.64
C ASN A 342 -11.46 23.10 10.13
N LEU A 343 -12.67 23.46 9.71
CA LEU A 343 -12.97 23.88 8.34
C LEU A 343 -12.13 25.07 7.87
N LYS A 344 -11.80 26.03 8.75
CA LYS A 344 -10.96 27.17 8.37
C LYS A 344 -9.56 26.73 7.89
N LEU A 345 -9.05 25.59 8.36
CA LEU A 345 -7.82 25.02 7.81
C LEU A 345 -8.04 24.46 6.40
N TRP A 346 -9.16 23.80 6.13
CA TRP A 346 -9.48 23.35 4.77
C TRP A 346 -9.51 24.50 3.76
N GLN A 347 -9.96 25.70 4.17
CA GLN A 347 -9.90 26.89 3.31
C GLN A 347 -8.47 27.29 2.89
N THR A 348 -7.43 26.84 3.60
CA THR A 348 -6.02 27.11 3.28
C THR A 348 -5.42 26.19 2.22
N VAL A 349 -6.20 25.22 1.71
CA VAL A 349 -5.80 24.39 0.57
C VAL A 349 -5.49 25.30 -0.62
N ASP A 350 -4.23 25.33 -1.05
CA ASP A 350 -3.81 26.11 -2.21
C ASP A 350 -3.94 25.28 -3.48
N THR A 351 -5.06 25.46 -4.19
CA THR A 351 -5.37 24.76 -5.45
C THR A 351 -4.38 25.07 -6.59
N LYS A 352 -3.56 26.11 -6.48
CA LYS A 352 -2.61 26.50 -7.54
C LYS A 352 -1.23 25.85 -7.40
N ASP A 353 -0.89 25.39 -6.19
CA ASP A 353 0.44 24.86 -5.84
C ASP A 353 0.35 23.49 -5.14
N ILE A 354 -0.74 22.74 -5.36
CA ILE A 354 -0.90 21.34 -4.91
C ILE A 354 0.25 20.53 -5.49
N VAL A 355 0.89 19.67 -4.70
CA VAL A 355 1.72 18.57 -5.22
C VAL A 355 1.16 17.27 -4.67
N PRO A 356 0.79 16.28 -5.51
CA PRO A 356 0.17 15.04 -5.02
C PRO A 356 0.98 14.38 -3.91
N LEU A 357 0.31 13.90 -2.87
CA LEU A 357 0.97 13.34 -1.68
C LEU A 357 1.94 12.22 -2.03
N VAL A 358 1.54 11.33 -2.93
CA VAL A 358 2.37 10.24 -3.44
C VAL A 358 3.67 10.77 -4.06
N ALA A 359 3.63 11.84 -4.85
CA ALA A 359 4.83 12.42 -5.46
C ALA A 359 5.78 13.00 -4.41
N ARG A 360 5.22 13.68 -3.39
CA ARG A 360 6.00 14.27 -2.28
C ARG A 360 6.70 13.20 -1.44
N VAL A 361 5.97 12.15 -1.06
CA VAL A 361 6.49 11.02 -0.27
C VAL A 361 7.55 10.27 -1.06
N MET A 362 7.33 9.98 -2.33
CA MET A 362 8.33 9.29 -3.16
C MET A 362 9.59 10.14 -3.35
N ALA A 363 9.46 11.45 -3.54
CA ALA A 363 10.60 12.36 -3.57
C ALA A 363 11.37 12.36 -2.23
N ALA A 364 10.65 12.46 -1.09
CA ALA A 364 11.25 12.42 0.24
C ALA A 364 11.94 11.08 0.53
N ASN A 365 11.31 9.96 0.22
CA ASN A 365 11.86 8.60 0.38
C ASN A 365 13.17 8.44 -0.41
N ARG A 366 13.25 9.00 -1.61
CA ARG A 366 14.44 8.95 -2.46
C ARG A 366 15.60 9.79 -1.91
N ILE A 367 15.39 11.09 -1.69
CA ILE A 367 16.51 12.04 -1.43
C ILE A 367 17.04 12.03 0.01
N SER A 368 16.28 11.51 0.96
CA SER A 368 16.56 11.74 2.38
C SER A 368 17.63 10.80 2.92
N GLN A 369 18.67 11.39 3.52
CA GLN A 369 19.76 10.64 4.16
C GLN A 369 19.41 10.22 5.59
N ASN A 370 18.51 10.95 6.25
CA ASN A 370 18.05 10.67 7.61
C ASN A 370 16.60 11.15 7.80
N ARG A 371 16.02 10.80 8.96
CA ARG A 371 14.61 11.05 9.28
C ARG A 371 14.27 12.55 9.36
N ARG A 372 15.21 13.38 9.84
CA ARG A 372 15.07 14.84 9.84
C ARG A 372 14.97 15.42 8.43
N THR A 373 15.85 14.98 7.52
CA THR A 373 15.81 15.43 6.12
C THR A 373 14.55 14.97 5.40
N TRP A 374 14.04 13.78 5.74
CA TRP A 374 12.76 13.28 5.24
C TRP A 374 11.60 14.17 5.68
N ALA A 375 11.53 14.47 6.98
CA ALA A 375 10.48 15.33 7.53
C ALA A 375 10.51 16.73 6.89
N ARG A 376 11.70 17.31 6.68
CA ARG A 376 11.89 18.59 5.98
C ARG A 376 11.49 18.56 4.51
N ALA A 377 11.70 17.45 3.80
CA ALA A 377 11.27 17.34 2.41
C ALA A 377 9.74 17.38 2.30
N MET A 378 9.04 16.77 3.27
CA MET A 378 7.58 16.76 3.32
C MET A 378 6.96 18.13 3.62
N THR A 379 7.65 19.04 4.33
CA THR A 379 7.13 20.38 4.67
C THR A 379 7.01 21.33 3.47
N ARG A 380 7.51 20.95 2.29
CA ARG A 380 7.61 21.88 1.13
C ARG A 380 6.26 22.24 0.52
N HIS A 381 5.31 21.31 0.52
CA HIS A 381 3.99 21.47 -0.10
C HIS A 381 2.89 20.81 0.76
N PRO A 382 2.63 21.28 1.99
CA PRO A 382 1.75 20.62 2.94
C PRO A 382 0.28 21.07 2.76
N PHE A 383 -0.25 21.11 1.54
CA PHE A 383 -1.59 21.68 1.27
C PHE A 383 -2.72 20.66 1.29
N THR A 384 -2.46 19.42 0.88
CA THR A 384 -3.42 18.33 0.76
C THR A 384 -2.82 17.03 1.29
N GLY A 385 -3.64 16.00 1.53
CA GLY A 385 -3.20 14.73 2.09
C GLY A 385 -2.83 14.83 3.57
N ALA A 386 -3.73 15.39 4.38
CA ALA A 386 -3.55 15.55 5.83
C ALA A 386 -3.27 14.18 6.49
N LYS A 387 -2.03 13.97 6.95
CA LYS A 387 -1.56 12.69 7.50
C LYS A 387 -0.57 12.91 8.65
N GLN A 388 -0.56 11.96 9.57
CA GLN A 388 0.49 11.77 10.58
C GLN A 388 1.43 10.69 10.08
N TRP A 389 2.71 11.03 10.04
CA TRP A 389 3.78 10.18 9.55
C TRP A 389 4.70 9.80 10.70
N ILE A 390 5.17 8.55 10.70
CA ILE A 390 6.35 8.14 11.47
C ILE A 390 7.41 7.64 10.52
N THR A 391 8.65 7.96 10.87
CA THR A 391 9.81 7.41 10.20
C THR A 391 10.79 6.87 11.23
N VAL A 392 11.22 5.63 11.03
CA VAL A 392 12.15 4.93 11.92
C VAL A 392 13.42 4.59 11.17
N ASP A 393 14.57 5.03 11.67
CA ASP A 393 15.90 4.68 11.16
C ASP A 393 16.34 3.32 11.74
N LEU A 394 16.28 2.28 10.91
CA LEU A 394 16.59 0.92 11.32
C LEU A 394 18.09 0.73 11.60
N ASN A 395 18.96 1.54 11.00
CA ASN A 395 20.41 1.48 11.27
C ASN A 395 20.74 1.84 12.73
N LYS A 396 19.85 2.59 13.40
CA LYS A 396 20.03 3.00 14.80
C LYS A 396 19.51 1.97 15.81
N LEU A 397 18.92 0.87 15.35
CA LEU A 397 18.42 -0.19 16.24
C LEU A 397 19.50 -1.21 16.68
N GLY A 398 20.72 -1.12 16.12
CA GLY A 398 21.86 -2.03 16.36
C GLY A 398 22.37 -2.12 17.80
N GLU A 399 23.43 -2.91 18.02
CA GLU A 399 24.00 -3.18 19.36
C GLU A 399 24.25 -1.89 20.14
N GLN A 400 23.84 -1.90 21.40
CA GLN A 400 24.03 -0.81 22.32
C GLN A 400 24.87 -1.24 23.52
N ASP A 401 25.79 -0.40 24.00
CA ASP A 401 26.63 -0.71 25.18
C ASP A 401 25.80 -0.77 26.48
N ASN A 402 26.12 -1.70 27.39
CA ASN A 402 25.27 -2.27 28.46
C ASN A 402 24.67 -1.34 29.56
N LEU A 403 24.71 -0.01 29.43
CA LEU A 403 24.44 0.91 30.56
C LEU A 403 22.98 1.31 30.81
N TYR A 404 22.01 0.91 29.97
CA TYR A 404 20.58 1.17 30.24
C TYR A 404 20.00 0.24 31.32
N ASN A 405 20.72 -0.83 31.68
CA ASN A 405 20.26 -1.88 32.60
C ASN A 405 20.37 -1.51 34.10
N THR A 406 20.92 -0.34 34.43
CA THR A 406 21.09 0.10 35.83
C THR A 406 19.92 0.91 36.37
N LEU A 407 19.10 1.55 35.54
CA LEU A 407 17.96 2.35 36.03
C LEU A 407 16.76 1.48 36.45
N ASP A 408 16.46 0.42 35.70
CA ASP A 408 15.27 -0.43 35.94
C ASP A 408 15.47 -1.46 37.07
N ARG A 409 16.73 -1.71 37.46
CA ARG A 409 17.07 -2.63 38.57
C ARG A 409 17.11 -1.94 39.93
N ASP A 410 17.33 -0.63 39.98
CA ASP A 410 17.37 0.13 41.22
C ASP A 410 15.96 0.48 41.74
N GLU A 411 14.91 0.48 40.90
CA GLU A 411 13.54 0.73 41.35
C GLU A 411 12.94 -0.40 42.23
N LYS A 412 13.59 -1.57 42.30
CA LYS A 412 13.16 -2.69 43.16
C LYS A 412 13.62 -2.59 44.61
N HIS A 413 14.46 -1.61 44.95
CA HIS A 413 14.82 -1.30 46.32
C HIS A 413 14.26 0.06 46.70
N ASP A 414 13.41 0.04 47.73
CA ASP A 414 13.03 1.22 48.51
C ASP A 414 14.30 2.03 48.82
N ASP A 415 14.28 3.34 48.52
CA ASP A 415 15.11 4.43 49.08
C ASP A 415 15.72 5.38 48.02
N ALA A 416 15.03 6.51 47.80
CA ALA A 416 15.49 7.75 47.17
C ALA A 416 16.00 7.70 45.71
N ALA A 417 15.77 8.79 44.97
CA ALA A 417 16.30 8.95 43.61
C ALA A 417 17.84 8.79 43.63
N VAL A 418 18.35 7.77 42.96
CA VAL A 418 19.78 7.51 42.82
C VAL A 418 20.45 8.75 42.21
N GLN A 419 21.35 9.38 42.97
CA GLN A 419 22.14 10.51 42.49
C GLN A 419 23.11 10.00 41.42
N LEU A 420 22.73 10.17 40.14
CA LEU A 420 23.57 9.82 39.01
C LEU A 420 24.91 10.56 39.08
N SER A 421 26.01 9.82 38.99
CA SER A 421 27.35 10.41 38.88
C SER A 421 27.47 11.20 37.57
N ASP A 422 28.38 12.17 37.50
CA ASP A 422 28.60 12.94 36.26
C ASP A 422 29.04 12.03 35.09
N LYS A 423 29.68 10.90 35.40
CA LYS A 423 30.05 9.88 34.42
C LYS A 423 28.82 9.18 33.84
N ASP A 424 27.84 8.85 34.67
CA ASP A 424 26.61 8.19 34.22
C ASP A 424 25.72 9.17 33.44
N LYS A 425 25.62 10.43 33.88
CA LYS A 425 24.95 11.50 33.12
C LYS A 425 25.59 11.70 31.74
N ALA A 426 26.92 11.74 31.67
CA ALA A 426 27.64 11.88 30.40
C ALA A 426 27.44 10.66 29.48
N ALA A 427 27.39 9.44 30.03
CA ALA A 427 27.13 8.23 29.26
C ALA A 427 25.68 8.17 28.73
N ILE A 428 24.70 8.57 29.55
CA ILE A 428 23.28 8.70 29.14
C ILE A 428 23.15 9.74 28.03
N GLN A 429 23.77 10.91 28.19
CA GLN A 429 23.75 11.96 27.18
C GLN A 429 24.40 11.50 25.87
N ALA A 430 25.58 10.87 25.93
CA ALA A 430 26.26 10.36 24.75
C ALA A 430 25.43 9.30 23.99
N ARG A 431 24.65 8.48 24.69
CA ARG A 431 23.75 7.49 24.06
C ARG A 431 22.46 8.12 23.53
N HIS A 432 21.90 9.11 24.22
CA HIS A 432 20.82 9.94 23.68
C HIS A 432 21.26 10.57 22.35
N ASP A 433 22.48 11.11 22.29
CA ASP A 433 23.04 11.72 21.08
C ASP A 433 23.23 10.69 19.94
N GLN A 434 23.58 9.44 20.24
CA GLN A 434 23.69 8.36 19.24
C GLN A 434 22.34 7.97 18.64
N LEU A 435 21.32 7.81 19.48
CA LEU A 435 19.97 7.44 19.06
C LEU A 435 19.17 8.63 18.53
N GLN A 436 19.59 9.87 18.81
CA GLN A 436 18.93 11.08 18.34
C GLN A 436 18.61 11.00 16.85
N GLY A 437 17.34 11.19 16.50
CA GLY A 437 16.83 11.13 15.15
C GLY A 437 16.55 9.72 14.63
N MET A 438 16.48 8.72 15.52
CA MET A 438 15.99 7.39 15.20
C MET A 438 14.51 7.42 14.81
N ILE A 439 13.68 8.14 15.56
CA ILE A 439 12.24 8.20 15.32
C ILE A 439 11.81 9.66 15.16
N TRP A 440 11.21 9.97 14.01
CA TRP A 440 10.58 11.26 13.76
C TRP A 440 9.10 11.06 13.52
N ILE A 441 8.30 11.93 14.14
CA ILE A 441 6.89 12.10 13.80
C ILE A 441 6.74 13.42 13.04
N ALA A 442 5.94 13.38 11.98
CA ALA A 442 5.61 14.54 11.17
C ALA A 442 4.10 14.58 10.94
N GLU A 443 3.44 15.64 11.37
CA GLU A 443 1.99 15.79 11.28
C GLU A 443 1.65 16.93 10.34
N GLN A 444 0.83 16.61 9.33
CA GLN A 444 0.46 17.53 8.28
C GLN A 444 -1.04 17.84 8.35
N LEU A 445 -1.35 19.13 8.37
CA LEU A 445 -2.68 19.69 8.11
C LEU A 445 -2.57 20.62 6.90
N PRO A 446 -3.68 21.02 6.26
CA PRO A 446 -3.62 22.01 5.18
C PRO A 446 -2.83 23.26 5.58
N GLY A 447 -1.84 23.60 4.76
CA GLY A 447 -0.99 24.79 4.90
C GLY A 447 0.03 24.73 6.04
N ARG A 448 0.12 23.64 6.82
CA ARG A 448 1.03 23.56 7.96
C ARG A 448 1.54 22.15 8.26
N MET A 449 2.73 22.08 8.85
CA MET A 449 3.31 20.81 9.28
C MET A 449 4.12 21.00 10.56
N HIS A 450 3.93 20.10 11.53
CA HIS A 450 4.78 20.02 12.72
C HIS A 450 5.66 18.78 12.60
N ILE A 451 6.98 18.95 12.79
CA ILE A 451 7.95 17.86 12.69
C ILE A 451 8.84 17.84 13.94
N LYS A 452 9.00 16.66 14.55
CA LYS A 452 9.83 16.52 15.75
C LYS A 452 10.48 15.15 15.83
N ASP A 453 11.70 15.15 16.36
CA ASP A 453 12.34 13.94 16.89
C ASP A 453 11.63 13.52 18.17
N VAL A 454 11.15 12.29 18.20
CA VAL A 454 10.43 11.70 19.35
C VAL A 454 11.15 10.49 19.91
N THR A 455 12.41 10.28 19.52
CA THR A 455 13.22 9.13 19.94
C THR A 455 13.25 8.98 21.45
N GLU A 456 13.43 10.09 22.18
CA GLU A 456 13.46 10.09 23.63
C GLU A 456 12.18 9.56 24.26
N HIS A 457 11.01 9.86 23.68
CA HIS A 457 9.73 9.41 24.20
C HIS A 457 9.61 7.88 24.15
N PHE A 458 10.03 7.26 23.05
CA PHE A 458 10.04 5.80 22.90
C PHE A 458 11.05 5.09 23.81
N LEU A 459 12.03 5.82 24.37
CA LEU A 459 13.13 5.24 25.15
C LEU A 459 13.05 5.54 26.65
N LEU A 460 12.62 6.74 27.05
CA LEU A 460 12.69 7.17 28.45
C LEU A 460 11.31 7.21 29.12
N SER A 461 10.23 7.20 28.36
CA SER A 461 8.90 7.16 28.94
C SER A 461 8.47 5.73 29.29
N ASN A 462 7.48 5.60 30.17
CA ASN A 462 6.84 4.32 30.48
C ASN A 462 6.06 3.74 29.27
N THR A 463 6.00 4.47 28.14
CA THR A 463 5.29 4.09 26.92
C THR A 463 6.28 3.91 25.77
N SER A 464 6.47 2.66 25.34
CA SER A 464 7.38 2.29 24.25
C SER A 464 6.68 2.18 22.89
N THR A 465 5.39 2.52 22.87
CA THR A 465 4.49 2.33 21.75
C THR A 465 3.82 3.63 21.34
N TRP A 466 3.57 3.79 20.05
CA TRP A 466 2.67 4.80 19.51
C TRP A 466 1.56 4.14 18.69
N LEU A 467 0.32 4.41 19.08
CA LEU A 467 -0.88 4.12 18.29
C LEU A 467 -1.27 5.37 17.51
N ALA A 468 -1.33 5.22 16.20
CA ALA A 468 -1.73 6.25 15.26
C ALA A 468 -3.09 5.84 14.63
N LYS A 469 -4.16 6.53 15.03
CA LYS A 469 -5.55 6.30 14.59
C LYS A 469 -6.30 7.62 14.38
N GLY A 470 -5.68 8.53 13.63
CA GLY A 470 -6.20 9.85 13.28
C GLY A 470 -6.23 10.92 14.38
N ARG A 471 -5.74 10.60 15.58
CA ARG A 471 -5.49 11.56 16.65
C ARG A 471 -4.13 12.21 16.47
N PRO A 472 -4.05 13.56 16.36
CA PRO A 472 -2.78 14.26 16.39
C PRO A 472 -1.97 14.00 17.68
N TYR A 473 -0.72 13.60 17.51
CA TYR A 473 0.29 13.40 18.52
C TYR A 473 0.70 14.73 19.16
N PHE A 474 0.98 15.77 18.38
CA PHE A 474 1.41 17.06 18.89
C PHE A 474 0.21 17.88 19.37
N GLN A 475 0.31 18.45 20.58
CA GLN A 475 -0.73 19.29 21.16
C GLN A 475 -1.10 20.48 20.25
N GLU A 476 -0.12 21.14 19.65
CA GLU A 476 -0.32 22.24 18.70
C GLU A 476 -1.21 21.82 17.51
N ILE A 477 -0.97 20.65 16.95
CA ILE A 477 -1.74 20.13 15.81
C ILE A 477 -3.14 19.70 16.27
N ARG A 478 -3.25 19.11 17.47
CA ARG A 478 -4.54 18.73 18.06
C ARG A 478 -5.45 19.93 18.29
N GLU A 479 -4.90 21.02 18.82
CA GLU A 479 -5.62 22.28 19.02
C GLU A 479 -5.98 22.92 17.68
N ALA A 480 -5.03 22.94 16.72
CA ALA A 480 -5.25 23.51 15.40
C ALA A 480 -6.36 22.78 14.63
N SER A 481 -6.38 21.45 14.69
CA SER A 481 -7.35 20.62 13.97
C SER A 481 -8.71 20.57 14.64
N GLN A 482 -8.87 21.20 15.82
CA GLN A 482 -10.07 21.14 16.65
C GLN A 482 -10.51 19.70 16.95
N TYR A 483 -9.53 18.81 17.12
CA TYR A 483 -9.78 17.39 17.31
C TYR A 483 -10.67 17.13 18.53
N VAL A 484 -11.72 16.32 18.33
CA VAL A 484 -12.58 15.84 19.40
C VAL A 484 -12.07 14.48 19.88
N GLU A 485 -11.76 14.39 21.18
CA GLU A 485 -11.21 13.18 21.79
C GLU A 485 -12.22 12.02 21.74
N THR A 486 -11.76 10.83 21.35
CA THR A 486 -12.56 9.60 21.30
C THR A 486 -11.83 8.48 22.06
N GLU A 487 -12.54 7.68 22.86
CA GLU A 487 -11.95 6.64 23.73
C GLU A 487 -11.04 5.65 22.98
N GLU A 488 -11.36 5.31 21.73
CA GLU A 488 -10.59 4.34 20.92
C GLU A 488 -9.25 4.86 20.36
N SER A 489 -8.91 6.11 20.62
CA SER A 489 -7.69 6.72 20.06
C SER A 489 -6.44 6.48 20.92
N GLN A 490 -6.57 5.74 22.03
CA GLN A 490 -5.50 5.53 23.01
C GLN A 490 -5.34 4.05 23.35
N LEU A 491 -4.10 3.64 23.63
CA LEU A 491 -3.78 2.31 24.13
C LEU A 491 -4.08 2.23 25.63
N THR A 492 -4.68 1.12 26.08
CA THR A 492 -4.78 0.84 27.51
C THR A 492 -3.43 0.32 28.05
N PRO A 493 -3.16 0.42 29.36
CA PRO A 493 -1.98 -0.22 29.95
C PRO A 493 -1.95 -1.74 29.72
N ALA A 494 -3.11 -2.39 29.65
CA ALA A 494 -3.22 -3.81 29.34
C ALA A 494 -2.77 -4.12 27.89
N ASP A 495 -3.14 -3.27 26.92
CA ASP A 495 -2.68 -3.42 25.54
C ASP A 495 -1.16 -3.26 25.44
N GLU A 496 -0.60 -2.24 26.11
CA GLU A 496 0.84 -1.99 26.12
C GLU A 496 1.63 -3.21 26.61
N THR A 497 1.15 -3.89 27.65
CA THR A 497 1.81 -5.11 28.18
C THR A 497 1.67 -6.33 27.28
N GLN A 498 0.61 -6.45 26.47
CA GLN A 498 0.40 -7.59 25.58
C GLN A 498 1.21 -7.52 24.28
N LEU A 499 1.51 -6.31 23.80
CA LEU A 499 2.22 -6.05 22.55
C LEU A 499 3.70 -6.45 22.63
N THR A 500 4.01 -7.74 22.57
CA THR A 500 5.36 -8.29 22.80
C THR A 500 5.99 -8.89 21.55
N ASN A 501 5.21 -9.17 20.51
CA ASN A 501 5.64 -9.76 19.24
C ASN A 501 4.69 -9.36 18.10
N LEU A 502 4.97 -9.77 16.86
CA LEU A 502 4.12 -9.44 15.71
C LEU A 502 2.73 -10.07 15.78
N GLU A 503 2.56 -11.25 16.37
CA GLU A 503 1.26 -11.91 16.55
C GLU A 503 0.34 -11.11 17.50
N ALA A 504 0.90 -10.51 18.55
CA ALA A 504 0.17 -9.61 19.43
C ALA A 504 -0.25 -8.32 18.71
N VAL A 505 0.62 -7.76 17.85
CA VAL A 505 0.29 -6.60 17.01
C VAL A 505 -0.80 -6.95 15.99
N ASP A 506 -0.71 -8.12 15.36
CA ASP A 506 -1.72 -8.68 14.46
C ASP A 506 -3.09 -8.75 15.14
N LYS A 507 -3.15 -9.44 16.28
CA LYS A 507 -4.36 -9.58 17.09
C LYS A 507 -4.95 -8.23 17.47
N TYR A 508 -4.12 -7.30 17.93
CA TYR A 508 -4.57 -5.96 18.32
C TYR A 508 -5.19 -5.21 17.15
N LEU A 509 -4.54 -5.19 15.98
CA LEU A 509 -5.06 -4.47 14.82
C LEU A 509 -6.34 -5.11 14.26
N ARG A 510 -6.44 -6.45 14.29
CA ARG A 510 -7.68 -7.17 13.92
C ARG A 510 -8.83 -6.88 14.87
N SER A 511 -8.56 -6.80 16.18
CA SER A 511 -9.62 -6.55 17.18
C SER A 511 -10.10 -5.11 17.24
N HIS A 512 -9.36 -4.16 16.67
CA HIS A 512 -9.65 -2.72 16.75
C HIS A 512 -9.96 -2.05 15.41
N GLY A 513 -9.90 -2.80 14.31
CA GLY A 513 -10.27 -2.27 13.00
C GLY A 513 -11.78 -2.36 12.74
N PHE A 514 -12.18 -1.78 11.61
CA PHE A 514 -13.56 -1.52 11.24
C PHE A 514 -14.00 -2.41 10.07
N ARG A 515 -15.20 -2.95 10.16
CA ARG A 515 -15.87 -3.78 9.14
C ARG A 515 -17.28 -3.25 8.90
N GLY A 516 -17.43 -2.40 7.88
CA GLY A 516 -18.69 -1.74 7.57
C GLY A 516 -19.75 -2.69 7.01
N ASP A 517 -19.33 -3.81 6.43
CA ASP A 517 -20.20 -4.84 5.84
C ASP A 517 -20.96 -5.67 6.88
N LEU A 518 -20.63 -5.52 8.17
CA LEU A 518 -21.24 -6.28 9.26
C LEU A 518 -22.32 -5.51 10.00
N MET A 519 -22.67 -4.31 9.52
CA MET A 519 -23.58 -3.36 10.17
C MET A 519 -25.08 -3.67 9.96
N GLY A 520 -25.42 -4.80 9.33
CA GLY A 520 -26.82 -5.20 9.13
C GLY A 520 -27.47 -4.39 8.01
N GLU A 521 -28.60 -3.73 8.29
CA GLU A 521 -29.31 -2.90 7.30
C GLU A 521 -28.50 -1.66 6.86
N GLU A 522 -27.54 -1.20 7.67
CA GLU A 522 -26.65 -0.08 7.31
C GLU A 522 -25.29 -0.57 6.79
N SER A 523 -25.23 -1.78 6.23
CA SER A 523 -23.95 -2.36 5.75
C SER A 523 -23.39 -1.58 4.57
N ILE A 524 -22.10 -1.27 4.65
CA ILE A 524 -21.36 -0.60 3.58
C ILE A 524 -20.09 -1.39 3.27
N ALA A 525 -19.70 -1.45 2.01
CA ALA A 525 -18.48 -2.12 1.57
C ALA A 525 -17.25 -1.23 1.84
N TYR A 526 -16.97 -0.96 3.11
CA TYR A 526 -15.88 -0.12 3.58
C TYR A 526 -15.31 -0.64 4.89
N GLY A 527 -13.99 -0.60 5.05
CA GLY A 527 -13.35 -1.07 6.27
C GLY A 527 -11.86 -1.22 6.16
N ASN A 528 -11.27 -1.89 7.15
CA ASN A 528 -9.86 -2.22 7.15
C ASN A 528 -9.57 -3.34 6.14
N ILE A 529 -9.04 -2.97 4.98
CA ILE A 529 -8.90 -3.82 3.77
C ILE A 529 -7.55 -4.55 3.64
N ASP A 530 -6.66 -4.35 4.61
CA ASP A 530 -5.42 -5.10 4.71
C ASP A 530 -4.84 -5.10 6.12
N LEU A 531 -3.74 -5.82 6.26
CA LEU A 531 -2.82 -5.70 7.38
C LEU A 531 -1.38 -5.94 6.92
N LYS A 532 -0.48 -5.01 7.24
CA LYS A 532 0.97 -5.14 7.04
C LYS A 532 1.66 -5.18 8.38
N LEU A 533 2.50 -6.20 8.59
CA LEU A 533 3.27 -6.41 9.81
C LEU A 533 4.75 -6.43 9.43
N PHE A 534 5.56 -5.69 10.19
CA PHE A 534 6.98 -5.60 9.99
C PHE A 534 7.69 -5.64 11.33
N SER A 535 8.69 -6.51 11.46
CA SER A 535 9.65 -6.43 12.55
C SER A 535 11.06 -6.33 12.02
N TYR A 536 11.92 -5.68 12.79
CA TYR A 536 13.34 -5.64 12.51
C TYR A 536 14.13 -5.96 13.76
N ASN A 537 14.91 -7.03 13.67
CA ASN A 537 15.83 -7.43 14.71
C ASN A 537 17.26 -7.05 14.29
N ALA A 538 17.75 -5.95 14.85
CA ALA A 538 19.05 -5.42 14.48
C ALA A 538 20.23 -6.32 14.88
N ARG A 539 20.07 -7.19 15.89
CA ARG A 539 21.09 -8.18 16.28
C ARG A 539 21.29 -9.23 15.19
N LEU A 540 20.20 -9.69 14.59
CA LEU A 540 20.24 -10.69 13.52
C LEU A 540 20.44 -10.05 12.13
N GLY A 541 20.23 -8.74 12.02
CA GLY A 541 20.15 -8.05 10.72
C GLY A 541 18.97 -8.54 9.87
N MET A 542 17.99 -9.20 10.49
CA MET A 542 16.84 -9.81 9.83
C MET A 542 15.60 -8.94 10.01
N SER A 543 14.88 -8.73 8.91
CA SER A 543 13.53 -8.20 8.91
C SER A 543 12.53 -9.32 8.67
N ASP A 544 11.41 -9.28 9.37
CA ASP A 544 10.26 -10.13 9.09
C ASP A 544 9.11 -9.25 8.59
N TYR A 545 8.50 -9.63 7.47
CA TYR A 545 7.43 -8.85 6.84
C TYR A 545 6.33 -9.78 6.33
N HIS A 546 5.10 -9.49 6.75
CA HIS A 546 3.91 -10.21 6.35
C HIS A 546 2.82 -9.23 5.95
N ALA A 547 2.05 -9.57 4.93
CA ALA A 547 0.88 -8.82 4.51
C ALA A 547 -0.32 -9.74 4.35
N PHE A 548 -1.50 -9.22 4.68
CA PHE A 548 -2.80 -9.85 4.49
C PHE A 548 -3.65 -8.93 3.62
N ALA A 549 -4.28 -9.49 2.59
CA ALA A 549 -5.22 -8.77 1.75
C ALA A 549 -6.66 -9.06 2.17
N GLY A 550 -7.52 -8.06 2.02
CA GLY A 550 -8.95 -8.16 2.27
C GLY A 550 -9.37 -7.67 3.65
N PRO A 551 -10.70 -7.60 3.88
CA PRO A 551 -11.24 -7.11 5.13
C PRO A 551 -10.76 -7.94 6.32
N ILE A 552 -10.32 -7.28 7.39
CA ILE A 552 -9.80 -7.96 8.58
C ILE A 552 -10.88 -8.82 9.26
N PHE A 553 -10.48 -9.99 9.77
CA PHE A 553 -11.29 -10.88 10.62
C PHE A 553 -10.37 -11.66 11.57
N LEU A 554 -10.91 -12.13 12.71
CA LEU A 554 -10.17 -13.02 13.61
C LEU A 554 -10.09 -14.42 13.02
N ARG A 555 -8.86 -14.90 12.84
CA ARG A 555 -8.62 -16.30 12.53
C ARG A 555 -8.71 -17.09 13.81
N LEU A 556 -9.71 -17.94 13.94
CA LEU A 556 -9.67 -19.00 14.95
C LEU A 556 -8.46 -19.87 14.59
N GLN A 557 -7.37 -19.72 15.33
CA GLN A 557 -6.27 -20.68 15.28
C GLN A 557 -6.89 -22.06 15.51
N HIS A 558 -6.84 -22.91 14.49
CA HIS A 558 -7.12 -24.32 14.66
C HIS A 558 -6.00 -24.89 15.55
N ASN A 559 -6.16 -24.76 16.86
CA ASN A 559 -5.65 -25.78 17.77
C ASN A 559 -6.33 -27.07 17.32
N ASN A 560 -5.53 -28.07 16.94
CA ASN A 560 -5.93 -29.42 16.52
C ASN A 560 -6.67 -30.19 17.64
N MET A 561 -7.78 -29.67 18.15
CA MET A 561 -8.53 -30.26 19.26
C MET A 561 -10.05 -30.04 19.17
N ALA A 562 -10.59 -29.72 17.99
CA ALA A 562 -12.04 -29.60 17.76
C ALA A 562 -12.55 -30.48 16.60
N ARG A 563 -11.81 -31.54 16.23
CA ARG A 563 -12.24 -32.50 15.20
C ARG A 563 -12.76 -33.81 15.80
N SER A 564 -13.50 -33.72 16.90
CA SER A 564 -14.05 -34.91 17.58
C SER A 564 -15.40 -34.72 18.27
N LEU A 565 -16.17 -33.65 17.99
CA LEU A 565 -17.45 -33.42 18.69
C LEU A 565 -18.62 -32.91 17.81
N GLU A 566 -18.53 -32.95 16.48
CA GLU A 566 -19.64 -32.56 15.58
C GLU A 566 -20.14 -33.70 14.69
N ASP A 567 -20.17 -34.93 15.22
CA ASP A 567 -20.78 -36.10 14.55
C ASP A 567 -22.06 -36.60 15.25
N GLN A 568 -22.73 -35.74 16.04
CA GLN A 568 -24.03 -36.06 16.63
C GLN A 568 -24.88 -34.81 16.83
N GLU A 569 -25.49 -34.30 15.76
CA GLU A 569 -26.84 -33.71 15.81
C GLU A 569 -27.29 -33.32 14.40
N ASP A 570 -27.66 -34.34 13.63
CA ASP A 570 -28.36 -34.14 12.36
C ASP A 570 -29.55 -35.10 12.36
N GLN A 571 -30.73 -34.61 12.78
CA GLN A 571 -32.05 -35.15 12.40
C GLN A 571 -33.21 -34.30 12.95
N GLN A 572 -34.18 -34.04 12.05
CA GLN A 572 -35.51 -33.44 12.21
C GLN A 572 -35.58 -31.91 12.04
N ALA A 573 -36.42 -31.31 11.19
CA ALA A 573 -37.42 -31.82 10.24
C ALA A 573 -37.85 -30.68 9.29
N SER A 574 -38.32 -31.06 8.09
CA SER A 574 -38.94 -30.21 7.06
C SER A 574 -40.48 -30.23 7.12
N SER A 575 -41.15 -29.11 6.81
CA SER A 575 -42.38 -29.03 5.94
C SER A 575 -42.89 -27.57 5.85
N MET A 576 -42.92 -26.97 4.65
CA MET A 576 -44.06 -26.74 3.72
C MET A 576 -45.24 -25.86 4.22
N GLY A 577 -45.54 -24.81 3.45
CA GLY A 577 -46.81 -24.06 3.45
C GLY A 577 -46.79 -22.91 2.42
N ASP A 578 -47.81 -22.85 1.58
CA ASP A 578 -47.90 -22.19 0.26
C ASP A 578 -48.78 -20.91 0.28
N GLU A 579 -48.86 -20.24 -0.88
CA GLU A 579 -49.89 -19.32 -1.40
C GLU A 579 -49.71 -17.77 -1.42
N ARG A 580 -49.73 -17.31 -2.68
CA ARG A 580 -49.86 -16.03 -3.41
C ARG A 580 -50.65 -14.85 -2.80
N LEU A 581 -50.21 -13.63 -3.14
CA LEU A 581 -51.04 -12.60 -3.81
C LEU A 581 -50.21 -11.46 -4.44
N SER A 582 -50.62 -11.03 -5.63
CA SER A 582 -50.02 -10.03 -6.52
C SER A 582 -50.66 -8.64 -6.37
N VAL A 583 -49.89 -7.54 -6.40
CA VAL A 583 -50.28 -6.23 -6.98
C VAL A 583 -49.03 -5.50 -7.47
N VAL A 584 -49.09 -4.98 -8.70
CA VAL A 584 -48.15 -4.03 -9.32
C VAL A 584 -48.76 -2.63 -9.18
N ILE A 585 -47.95 -1.61 -8.85
CA ILE A 585 -47.96 -0.24 -9.38
C ILE A 585 -46.67 0.46 -8.90
N ASP A 586 -46.03 1.13 -9.86
CA ASP A 586 -44.86 2.01 -9.76
C ASP A 586 -44.97 3.08 -8.66
N GLU A 587 -43.88 3.26 -7.91
CA GLU A 587 -43.37 4.59 -7.57
C GLU A 587 -41.86 4.58 -7.79
N ASP A 588 -41.49 4.95 -9.02
CA ASP A 588 -40.16 5.36 -9.42
C ASP A 588 -39.61 6.48 -8.53
N SER A 589 -38.28 6.48 -8.36
CA SER A 589 -37.45 7.66 -8.05
C SER A 589 -37.43 8.20 -6.61
N GLN A 590 -37.26 7.34 -5.58
CA GLN A 590 -36.93 7.83 -4.22
C GLN A 590 -36.00 6.96 -3.35
N SER A 591 -35.48 5.82 -3.84
CA SER A 591 -34.57 4.96 -3.05
C SER A 591 -33.07 5.21 -3.28
N ASN A 592 -32.68 5.87 -4.38
CA ASN A 592 -31.26 6.03 -4.74
C ASN A 592 -30.63 7.35 -4.25
N LEU A 593 -31.38 8.16 -3.50
CA LEU A 593 -30.92 9.41 -2.88
C LEU A 593 -30.50 9.22 -1.40
N ALA A 594 -31.04 8.21 -0.71
CA ALA A 594 -30.78 8.01 0.72
C ALA A 594 -29.47 7.25 1.03
N GLU A 595 -28.95 6.46 0.08
CA GLU A 595 -27.94 5.42 0.38
C GLU A 595 -26.49 5.91 0.42
N LEU A 596 -26.25 7.16 0.00
CA LEU A 596 -24.96 7.84 0.15
C LEU A 596 -25.03 9.18 0.87
N GLU A 597 -26.22 9.78 1.00
CA GLU A 597 -26.49 10.73 2.09
C GLU A 597 -26.27 10.07 3.47
N LEU A 598 -26.41 8.74 3.56
CA LEU A 598 -26.05 7.96 4.76
C LEU A 598 -24.57 8.03 5.15
N ILE A 599 -23.65 8.31 4.20
CA ILE A 599 -22.22 8.50 4.49
C ILE A 599 -21.85 9.99 4.61
N THR A 600 -22.58 10.89 3.96
CA THR A 600 -22.25 12.33 3.91
C THR A 600 -23.05 13.22 4.85
N GLU A 601 -24.19 12.79 5.41
CA GLU A 601 -25.03 13.60 6.31
C GLU A 601 -25.20 13.06 7.74
N ARG A 602 -24.66 11.88 8.10
CA ARG A 602 -24.75 11.41 9.48
C ARG A 602 -23.48 11.73 10.27
N ARG A 603 -23.68 12.63 11.25
CA ARG A 603 -22.95 12.74 12.53
C ARG A 603 -22.19 11.47 12.86
N SER A 604 -20.95 11.65 13.36
CA SER A 604 -20.12 10.64 14.06
C SER A 604 -20.87 9.33 14.29
N VAL A 605 -20.54 8.27 13.53
CA VAL A 605 -21.09 6.91 13.71
C VAL A 605 -21.38 6.71 15.19
N ARG A 606 -22.66 6.63 15.56
CA ARG A 606 -23.03 6.59 16.98
C ARG A 606 -22.25 5.44 17.63
N ASN A 607 -21.76 5.68 18.85
CA ASN A 607 -20.92 4.73 19.58
C ASN A 607 -21.56 3.33 19.73
N ASP A 608 -22.89 3.22 19.62
CA ASP A 608 -23.67 1.98 19.69
C ASP A 608 -23.49 1.09 18.45
N MET A 609 -23.52 1.64 17.23
CA MET A 609 -23.36 0.90 15.98
C MET A 609 -21.94 0.39 15.76
N LYS A 610 -20.95 1.20 16.19
CA LYS A 610 -19.54 0.84 16.16
C LYS A 610 -19.22 -0.29 17.16
N ALA A 611 -19.86 -0.29 18.33
CA ALA A 611 -19.77 -1.38 19.29
C ALA A 611 -20.37 -2.69 18.76
N ILE A 612 -21.41 -2.62 17.91
CA ILE A 612 -22.01 -3.79 17.23
C ILE A 612 -21.06 -4.35 16.16
N ALA A 613 -20.47 -3.49 15.33
CA ALA A 613 -19.47 -3.90 14.32
C ALA A 613 -18.21 -4.49 14.98
N MET A 614 -17.72 -3.88 16.08
CA MET A 614 -16.59 -4.41 16.85
C MET A 614 -16.93 -5.71 17.62
N ARG A 615 -18.17 -5.90 18.08
CA ARG A 615 -18.62 -7.17 18.70
C ARG A 615 -18.68 -8.32 17.70
N LYS A 616 -18.82 -8.06 16.40
CA LYS A 616 -18.86 -9.07 15.34
C LYS A 616 -17.49 -9.44 14.76
N ILE A 617 -16.37 -9.07 15.40
CA ILE A 617 -15.01 -9.44 14.94
C ILE A 617 -14.73 -10.98 15.01
N GLY A 618 -15.75 -11.83 15.20
CA GLY A 618 -15.74 -13.27 14.93
C GLY A 618 -16.42 -13.72 13.62
N SER A 619 -16.99 -12.81 12.80
CA SER A 619 -17.53 -13.17 11.48
C SER A 619 -16.38 -13.37 10.50
N GLY A 620 -16.39 -14.49 9.78
CA GLY A 620 -15.30 -14.95 8.93
C GLY A 620 -14.97 -14.04 7.72
N PRO A 621 -14.43 -14.64 6.65
CA PRO A 621 -13.98 -13.87 5.49
C PRO A 621 -15.14 -13.11 4.83
N PHE A 622 -14.81 -11.98 4.19
CA PHE A 622 -15.76 -11.20 3.40
C PHE A 622 -16.06 -11.88 2.06
N LYS A 623 -17.30 -11.75 1.57
CA LYS A 623 -17.73 -12.22 0.25
C LYS A 623 -18.51 -11.14 -0.49
N TRP A 624 -18.19 -10.92 -1.76
CA TRP A 624 -18.97 -10.00 -2.60
C TRP A 624 -20.41 -10.50 -2.82
N SER A 625 -20.60 -11.82 -2.94
CA SER A 625 -21.92 -12.44 -3.07
C SER A 625 -22.89 -12.10 -1.92
N ASP A 626 -22.35 -11.83 -0.73
CA ASP A 626 -23.14 -11.52 0.47
C ASP A 626 -23.62 -10.05 0.48
N MET A 627 -23.07 -9.22 -0.42
CA MET A 627 -23.39 -7.80 -0.59
C MET A 627 -24.19 -7.53 -1.86
N SER A 628 -24.84 -8.54 -2.46
CA SER A 628 -25.46 -8.46 -3.79
C SER A 628 -26.55 -7.39 -3.98
N GLN A 629 -27.02 -6.77 -2.90
CA GLN A 629 -27.97 -5.65 -2.95
C GLN A 629 -27.28 -4.29 -3.19
N LEU A 630 -25.96 -4.22 -3.01
CA LEU A 630 -25.15 -3.03 -3.23
C LEU A 630 -24.49 -3.16 -4.62
N GLU A 631 -25.01 -2.44 -5.62
CA GLU A 631 -24.40 -2.35 -6.96
C GLU A 631 -23.03 -1.65 -6.86
N GLN A 632 -21.97 -2.42 -6.61
CA GLN A 632 -20.60 -1.92 -6.59
C GLN A 632 -19.71 -2.70 -7.55
N ASP A 633 -18.94 -1.95 -8.35
CA ASP A 633 -17.95 -2.52 -9.25
C ASP A 633 -16.76 -3.09 -8.48
N HIS A 634 -16.39 -4.31 -8.85
CA HIS A 634 -15.32 -5.09 -8.23
C HIS A 634 -14.63 -6.01 -9.26
N GLU A 635 -14.45 -5.51 -10.49
CA GLU A 635 -13.77 -6.21 -11.58
C GLU A 635 -12.38 -6.69 -11.16
N GLY A 636 -12.07 -7.94 -11.50
CA GLY A 636 -10.82 -8.59 -11.12
C GLY A 636 -10.69 -8.95 -9.63
N HIS A 637 -11.74 -8.79 -8.82
CA HIS A 637 -11.74 -9.28 -7.45
C HIS A 637 -12.08 -10.78 -7.40
N PRO A 638 -11.51 -11.52 -6.43
CA PRO A 638 -12.09 -12.77 -5.94
C PRO A 638 -13.40 -12.46 -5.21
N ASP A 639 -14.36 -13.39 -5.28
CA ASP A 639 -15.61 -13.28 -4.52
C ASP A 639 -15.34 -13.33 -3.01
N GLU A 640 -14.68 -14.39 -2.53
CA GLU A 640 -14.31 -14.58 -1.13
C GLU A 640 -12.88 -14.08 -0.82
N TRP A 641 -12.75 -13.23 0.19
CA TRP A 641 -11.48 -12.67 0.67
C TRP A 641 -10.98 -13.42 1.92
N ASN A 642 -10.43 -14.61 1.70
CA ASN A 642 -9.92 -15.50 2.74
C ASN A 642 -8.46 -15.90 2.49
N PHE A 643 -7.57 -14.90 2.42
CA PHE A 643 -6.17 -15.11 2.03
C PHE A 643 -5.23 -15.19 3.21
N ASP A 644 -4.32 -16.17 3.22
CA ASP A 644 -3.25 -16.27 4.21
C ASP A 644 -2.20 -15.15 4.14
N GLN A 645 -1.34 -15.10 5.16
CA GLN A 645 -0.24 -14.15 5.18
C GLN A 645 0.71 -14.40 3.99
N VAL A 646 1.18 -13.32 3.37
CA VAL A 646 2.14 -13.41 2.27
C VAL A 646 3.36 -12.54 2.55
N SER A 647 4.53 -13.05 2.19
CA SER A 647 5.77 -12.29 2.08
C SER A 647 6.19 -12.32 0.61
N PRO A 648 6.40 -11.16 -0.05
CA PRO A 648 6.75 -11.10 -1.46
C PRO A 648 8.12 -11.73 -1.68
N LYS A 649 8.24 -12.51 -2.75
CA LYS A 649 9.52 -13.10 -3.19
C LYS A 649 10.08 -12.26 -4.32
N TRP A 650 11.04 -11.41 -4.00
CA TRP A 650 11.70 -10.56 -4.97
C TRP A 650 12.73 -11.36 -5.79
N ALA A 651 12.82 -11.04 -7.07
CA ALA A 651 13.72 -11.61 -8.06
C ALA A 651 15.19 -11.18 -7.89
N TRP A 652 15.50 -9.96 -7.41
CA TRP A 652 16.89 -9.43 -7.38
C TRP A 652 17.22 -8.36 -6.31
#